data_AF-A0A124GGI1-F1
#
_entry.id   AF-A0A124GGI1-F1
#
_cell.length_a   1.000
_cell.length_b   1.000
_cell.length_c   1.000
_cell.angle_alpha   90.00
_cell.angle_beta   90.00
_cell.angle_gamma   90.00
#
_symmetry.space_group_name_H-M   'P 1'
#
loop_
_entity.id
_entity.type
_entity.pdbx_description
1 polymer ?
#
loop_
_entity_poly.entity_id
_entity_poly.type
_entity_poly.pdbx_seq_one_letter_code
_entity_poly.pdbx_strand_id
1 'polypeptide(L)'
;METRRRAPLGGRVEKRLVNLGRLDMDADGRPHLCNDRVEVRNGGRRYKMDPASETFEDVAIGNAKPDDNGDFCFEAGKGGGRLDKNPFAPEDFQQRYVQAAHFGEVNTFYHLNRMSAYIDDLLRSLGEPSLPPVVAVINAHHAVTAANGVKDGLHKDQDCCHPFQGGHYRLPCKRNTVVEHHAVAANGEIHLGPGRKLLDGGALVELSGGSYRANASHNAGIIYHEYGHHISRHTADFMANRLRKPHRQDNRKAAIDEGLCDYWTAAMLETPHIWAFHKRHDDELRHPRSLASLKTMDDFDAADEADPHLNGTIWGAALWDLRCEMQRREVSGAYMTDRMVLKALTLISADCTAGDDVKIARLQRSSYSGGLAKLLKADAILFDGRFSELIVETFARRKIFAGQQASPGYAVDAPTTALPESLRHLPAEDIPSSPDILSASDLARQLDERGVAEYSVICAGDIMLGDRTRRSIGLFGEDYPFAGVLPLLRRSAIVCGNLEGPFAREADRQDRTYSYRVDPRLAHALKRANINVVTLANNHLVDCGRAGVIETFEALDAAGVHMVGAGRNELAAHHPVILDAGPLRVGILGYYWNRRCAATHDLPGSATDEAEWLAVDIKSLRYRVDRIVTVFHWGVPYVREPHPDDQAKARLAVDLGADLVIGHHPHIIQPFEIYNGRPIFYSVGNFAFGSGNSKAEGLLVAAHFGARETVCDIYPIYVKNRDPRVDYQPKVLGGAAGRNILRRLAAMSGPSAEHLELSGGTGRVSVLRRAFEKTAT
;
A
#
# COMPACT_ATOMS: atom_id res chain seq x y z
N MET A 1 -23.24 -25.36 45.83
CA MET A 1 -22.50 -24.62 44.79
C MET A 1 -23.27 -24.73 43.49
N GLU A 2 -24.22 -23.82 43.28
CA GLU A 2 -25.00 -23.75 42.04
C GLU A 2 -24.11 -23.28 40.89
N THR A 3 -24.02 -24.12 39.87
CA THR A 3 -23.39 -23.81 38.59
C THR A 3 -24.11 -22.63 37.94
N ARG A 4 -23.47 -21.46 37.94
CA ARG A 4 -23.83 -20.36 37.04
C ARG A 4 -23.73 -20.84 35.60
N ARG A 5 -24.83 -21.29 35.01
CA ARG A 5 -25.00 -21.38 33.56
C ARG A 5 -24.92 -19.95 33.01
N ARG A 6 -23.73 -19.51 32.60
CA ARG A 6 -23.53 -18.27 31.85
C ARG A 6 -24.25 -18.39 30.51
N ALA A 7 -24.98 -17.35 30.11
CA ALA A 7 -25.70 -17.30 28.84
C ALA A 7 -24.71 -17.43 27.66
N PRO A 8 -25.02 -18.25 26.62
CA PRO A 8 -24.14 -18.44 25.47
C PRO A 8 -24.16 -17.21 24.56
N LEU A 9 -22.98 -16.75 24.15
CA LEU A 9 -22.82 -15.78 23.06
C LEU A 9 -23.04 -16.46 21.70
N GLY A 10 -24.30 -16.76 21.39
CA GLY A 10 -24.81 -16.92 20.02
C GLY A 10 -24.48 -18.22 19.28
N GLY A 11 -25.55 -18.90 18.82
CA GLY A 11 -25.49 -20.00 17.85
C GLY A 11 -26.28 -21.22 18.31
N ARG A 12 -27.44 -21.48 17.70
CA ARG A 12 -28.21 -22.72 17.86
C ARG A 12 -28.06 -23.52 16.57
N VAL A 13 -27.43 -24.69 16.63
CA VAL A 13 -27.47 -25.64 15.52
C VAL A 13 -28.72 -26.48 15.67
N GLU A 14 -29.47 -26.64 14.59
CA GLU A 14 -30.72 -27.40 14.56
C GLU A 14 -30.75 -28.27 13.31
N LYS A 15 -31.37 -29.45 13.43
CA LYS A 15 -31.65 -30.29 12.28
C LYS A 15 -32.93 -29.79 11.62
N ARG A 16 -32.88 -29.52 10.32
CA ARG A 16 -34.04 -29.17 9.50
C ARG A 16 -33.99 -29.91 8.18
N LEU A 17 -35.15 -30.28 7.67
CA LEU A 17 -35.30 -30.68 6.28
C LEU A 17 -35.15 -29.43 5.42
N VAL A 18 -34.27 -29.50 4.42
CA VAL A 18 -33.97 -28.39 3.51
C VAL A 18 -34.12 -28.88 2.07
N ASN A 19 -34.75 -28.06 1.23
CA ASN A 19 -34.87 -28.36 -0.19
C ASN A 19 -33.54 -28.05 -0.90
N LEU A 20 -32.98 -29.04 -1.59
CA LEU A 20 -31.84 -28.85 -2.48
C LEU A 20 -32.35 -28.42 -3.86
N GLY A 21 -32.50 -27.11 -4.06
CA GLY A 21 -33.04 -26.57 -5.30
C GLY A 21 -32.10 -26.69 -6.50
N ARG A 22 -32.68 -26.92 -7.69
CA ARG A 22 -32.00 -26.93 -9.00
C ARG A 22 -30.91 -28.00 -9.11
N LEU A 23 -31.23 -29.26 -8.83
CA LEU A 23 -30.34 -30.39 -9.11
C LEU A 23 -30.51 -30.81 -10.58
N ASP A 24 -29.41 -31.02 -11.28
CA ASP A 24 -29.44 -31.69 -12.58
C ASP A 24 -29.71 -33.19 -12.40
N MET A 25 -30.16 -33.85 -13.46
CA MET A 25 -30.37 -35.30 -13.47
C MET A 25 -29.17 -36.01 -14.10
N ASP A 26 -28.75 -37.12 -13.51
CA ASP A 26 -27.76 -38.02 -14.11
C ASP A 26 -28.34 -38.78 -15.32
N ALA A 27 -27.50 -39.60 -15.97
CA ALA A 27 -27.90 -40.40 -17.14
C ALA A 27 -29.03 -41.41 -16.84
N ASP A 28 -29.23 -41.77 -15.57
CA ASP A 28 -30.28 -42.68 -15.11
C ASP A 28 -31.55 -41.92 -14.64
N GLY A 29 -31.58 -40.59 -14.82
CA GLY A 29 -32.72 -39.74 -14.43
C GLY A 29 -32.81 -39.44 -12.94
N ARG A 30 -31.73 -39.64 -12.17
CA ARG A 30 -31.69 -39.38 -10.72
C ARG A 30 -31.04 -38.03 -10.42
N PRO A 31 -31.45 -37.33 -9.34
CA PRO A 31 -30.82 -36.08 -8.93
C PRO A 31 -29.32 -36.25 -8.66
N HIS A 32 -28.52 -35.45 -9.33
CA HIS A 32 -27.08 -35.35 -9.13
C HIS A 32 -26.75 -34.04 -8.40
N LEU A 33 -25.78 -34.05 -7.48
CA LEU A 33 -25.33 -32.87 -6.71
C LEU A 33 -24.51 -31.91 -7.58
N CYS A 34 -25.06 -31.54 -8.72
CA CYS A 34 -24.54 -30.54 -9.63
C CYS A 34 -25.68 -29.68 -10.19
N ASN A 35 -25.30 -28.51 -10.70
CA ASN A 35 -26.13 -27.63 -11.49
C ASN A 35 -25.30 -26.70 -12.37
N ASP A 36 -25.95 -25.72 -12.99
CA ASP A 36 -25.35 -24.67 -13.82
C ASP A 36 -24.26 -23.83 -13.14
N ARG A 37 -24.06 -23.94 -11.81
CA ARG A 37 -23.07 -23.17 -11.02
C ARG A 37 -22.12 -24.02 -10.18
N VAL A 38 -22.54 -25.21 -9.75
CA VAL A 38 -21.81 -26.00 -8.75
C VAL A 38 -21.74 -27.45 -9.18
N GLU A 39 -20.57 -28.06 -9.04
CA GLU A 39 -20.38 -29.51 -9.12
C GLU A 39 -19.62 -29.98 -7.88
N VAL A 40 -20.12 -31.01 -7.20
CA VAL A 40 -19.41 -31.64 -6.07
C VAL A 40 -18.99 -33.05 -6.45
N ARG A 41 -17.72 -33.36 -6.24
CA ARG A 41 -17.12 -34.68 -6.46
C ARG A 41 -16.64 -35.29 -5.17
N ASN A 42 -16.82 -36.60 -5.02
CA ASN A 42 -16.30 -37.35 -3.89
C ASN A 42 -14.98 -38.04 -4.23
N GLY A 43 -13.88 -37.51 -3.70
CA GLY A 43 -12.55 -38.10 -3.85
C GLY A 43 -12.30 -39.29 -2.93
N GLY A 44 -13.21 -39.60 -2.00
CA GLY A 44 -12.99 -40.59 -0.95
C GLY A 44 -12.88 -42.03 -1.48
N ARG A 45 -11.99 -42.80 -0.85
CA ARG A 45 -11.68 -44.18 -1.23
C ARG A 45 -11.79 -45.14 -0.04
N ARG A 46 -12.04 -46.41 -0.32
CA ARG A 46 -12.06 -47.50 0.66
C ARG A 46 -11.50 -48.78 0.05
N TYR A 47 -10.96 -49.66 0.90
CA TYR A 47 -10.64 -51.01 0.46
C TYR A 47 -11.88 -51.90 0.51
N LYS A 48 -12.06 -52.72 -0.53
CA LYS A 48 -13.04 -53.80 -0.57
C LYS A 48 -12.28 -55.12 -0.72
N MET A 49 -12.55 -56.07 0.17
CA MET A 49 -12.01 -57.43 0.03
C MET A 49 -12.72 -58.13 -1.12
N ASP A 50 -11.95 -58.68 -2.06
CA ASP A 50 -12.45 -59.62 -3.04
C ASP A 50 -12.52 -61.01 -2.38
N PRO A 51 -13.73 -61.56 -2.16
CA PRO A 51 -13.89 -62.86 -1.50
C PRO A 51 -13.33 -64.04 -2.31
N ALA A 52 -13.08 -63.88 -3.62
CA ALA A 52 -12.52 -64.94 -4.45
C ALA A 52 -10.99 -65.02 -4.40
N SER A 53 -10.32 -63.87 -4.28
CA SER A 53 -8.85 -63.79 -4.28
C SER A 53 -8.24 -63.50 -2.91
N GLU A 54 -9.06 -63.19 -1.89
CA GLU A 54 -8.64 -62.70 -0.56
C GLU A 54 -7.74 -61.45 -0.62
N THR A 55 -7.77 -60.73 -1.74
CA THR A 55 -7.04 -59.48 -1.92
C THR A 55 -7.93 -58.27 -1.65
N PHE A 56 -7.30 -57.15 -1.29
CA PHE A 56 -8.01 -55.89 -1.09
C PHE A 56 -7.86 -55.01 -2.33
N GLU A 57 -9.00 -54.61 -2.91
CA GLU A 57 -9.05 -53.65 -4.00
C GLU A 57 -9.38 -52.25 -3.47
N ASP A 58 -8.66 -51.24 -3.95
CA ASP A 58 -8.96 -49.85 -3.67
C ASP A 58 -10.10 -49.35 -4.56
N VAL A 59 -11.26 -49.08 -3.97
CA VAL A 59 -12.47 -48.65 -4.68
C VAL A 59 -12.94 -47.27 -4.25
N ALA A 60 -13.49 -46.50 -5.20
CA ALA A 60 -14.12 -45.22 -4.91
C ALA A 60 -15.37 -45.39 -4.02
N ILE A 61 -15.61 -44.47 -3.09
CA ILE A 61 -16.85 -44.44 -2.29
C ILE A 61 -18.07 -44.18 -3.19
N GLY A 62 -17.87 -43.41 -4.26
CA GLY A 62 -18.94 -42.96 -5.15
C GLY A 62 -19.71 -41.77 -4.58
N ASN A 63 -20.52 -41.15 -5.44
CA ASN A 63 -21.32 -39.98 -5.08
C ASN A 63 -22.50 -40.37 -4.17
N ALA A 64 -22.92 -39.42 -3.35
CA ALA A 64 -24.14 -39.51 -2.56
C ALA A 64 -25.34 -39.74 -3.49
N LYS A 65 -26.25 -40.63 -3.09
CA LYS A 65 -27.49 -40.90 -3.81
C LYS A 65 -28.68 -40.57 -2.92
N PRO A 66 -29.77 -40.02 -3.48
CA PRO A 66 -31.01 -39.89 -2.73
C PRO A 66 -31.62 -41.27 -2.47
N ASP A 67 -32.49 -41.35 -1.46
CA ASP A 67 -33.36 -42.49 -1.25
C ASP A 67 -34.50 -42.53 -2.29
N ASP A 68 -35.40 -43.52 -2.17
CA ASP A 68 -36.52 -43.70 -3.10
C ASP A 68 -37.52 -42.52 -3.11
N ASN A 69 -37.50 -41.66 -2.08
CA ASN A 69 -38.32 -40.46 -2.01
C ASN A 69 -37.61 -39.22 -2.60
N GLY A 70 -36.35 -39.37 -3.02
CA GLY A 70 -35.54 -38.26 -3.49
C GLY A 70 -34.76 -37.55 -2.36
N ASP A 71 -34.78 -38.08 -1.14
CA ASP A 71 -34.21 -37.43 0.03
C ASP A 71 -32.77 -37.88 0.31
N PHE A 72 -31.93 -36.91 0.71
CA PHE A 72 -30.54 -37.15 1.08
C PHE A 72 -30.38 -37.17 2.61
N CYS A 73 -30.48 -38.37 3.21
CA CYS A 73 -30.47 -38.54 4.67
C CYS A 73 -29.19 -39.22 5.18
N PHE A 74 -28.46 -38.56 6.10
CA PHE A 74 -27.23 -39.10 6.68
C PHE A 74 -27.09 -38.84 8.19
N GLU A 75 -26.51 -39.79 8.93
CA GLU A 75 -26.13 -39.60 10.33
C GLU A 75 -24.70 -39.03 10.47
N ALA A 76 -24.57 -37.70 10.43
CA ALA A 76 -23.26 -37.03 10.51
C ALA A 76 -22.47 -37.33 11.81
N GLY A 77 -23.15 -37.67 12.91
CA GLY A 77 -22.56 -37.79 14.25
C GLY A 77 -21.72 -39.04 14.53
N LYS A 78 -21.66 -40.00 13.61
CA LYS A 78 -20.96 -41.29 13.82
C LYS A 78 -19.79 -41.55 12.85
N GLY A 79 -19.41 -40.57 12.04
CA GLY A 79 -18.42 -40.73 10.97
C GLY A 79 -17.06 -41.27 11.40
N GLY A 80 -16.49 -42.17 10.58
CA GLY A 80 -15.20 -42.81 10.77
C GLY A 80 -14.01 -42.01 10.22
N GLY A 81 -12.79 -42.37 10.62
CA GLY A 81 -11.56 -41.91 9.97
C GLY A 81 -11.41 -42.51 8.58
N ARG A 82 -10.50 -41.94 7.79
CA ARG A 82 -10.20 -42.42 6.44
C ARG A 82 -9.88 -43.93 6.42
N LEU A 83 -10.46 -44.65 5.46
CA LEU A 83 -10.40 -46.11 5.32
C LEU A 83 -9.34 -46.62 4.34
N ASP A 84 -8.87 -45.74 3.46
CA ASP A 84 -7.78 -45.95 2.48
C ASP A 84 -6.42 -46.34 3.12
N LYS A 85 -6.37 -46.47 4.45
CA LYS A 85 -5.18 -46.91 5.23
C LYS A 85 -5.46 -48.06 6.19
N ASN A 86 -6.69 -48.56 6.24
CA ASN A 86 -7.06 -49.68 7.09
C ASN A 86 -7.90 -50.67 6.28
N PRO A 87 -7.26 -51.59 5.52
CA PRO A 87 -7.99 -52.61 4.76
C PRO A 87 -8.82 -53.53 5.67
N PHE A 88 -8.45 -53.64 6.95
CA PHE A 88 -9.10 -54.50 7.94
C PHE A 88 -10.17 -53.77 8.77
N ALA A 89 -10.62 -52.59 8.34
CA ALA A 89 -11.65 -51.85 9.07
C ALA A 89 -12.97 -52.65 9.10
N PRO A 90 -13.60 -52.83 10.29
CA PRO A 90 -14.91 -53.48 10.42
C PRO A 90 -15.98 -52.84 9.55
N GLU A 91 -16.92 -53.64 9.03
CA GLU A 91 -17.94 -53.20 8.08
C GLU A 91 -18.80 -52.02 8.61
N ASP A 92 -19.15 -52.03 9.89
CA ASP A 92 -19.88 -50.95 10.54
C ASP A 92 -19.10 -49.61 10.52
N PHE A 93 -17.78 -49.67 10.68
CA PHE A 93 -16.92 -48.51 10.59
C PHE A 93 -16.81 -48.03 9.14
N GLN A 94 -16.77 -48.97 8.18
CA GLN A 94 -16.75 -48.62 6.77
C GLN A 94 -18.01 -47.87 6.34
N GLN A 95 -19.19 -48.38 6.74
CA GLN A 95 -20.47 -47.75 6.43
C GLN A 95 -20.59 -46.35 7.05
N ARG A 96 -20.12 -46.16 8.29
CA ARG A 96 -20.09 -44.84 8.95
C ARG A 96 -19.21 -43.83 8.22
N TYR A 97 -18.07 -44.26 7.68
CA TYR A 97 -17.22 -43.38 6.87
C TYR A 97 -17.88 -43.00 5.54
N VAL A 98 -18.54 -43.94 4.87
CA VAL A 98 -19.30 -43.69 3.64
C VAL A 98 -20.42 -42.66 3.90
N GLN A 99 -21.22 -42.86 4.94
CA GLN A 99 -22.28 -41.91 5.31
C GLN A 99 -21.73 -40.50 5.62
N ALA A 100 -20.59 -40.42 6.31
CA ALA A 100 -19.96 -39.14 6.61
C ALA A 100 -19.41 -38.45 5.35
N ALA A 101 -18.86 -39.21 4.40
CA ALA A 101 -18.42 -38.69 3.12
C ALA A 101 -19.61 -38.14 2.31
N HIS A 102 -20.69 -38.92 2.18
CA HIS A 102 -21.90 -38.49 1.47
C HIS A 102 -22.60 -37.30 2.13
N PHE A 103 -22.63 -37.23 3.46
CA PHE A 103 -23.09 -36.04 4.17
C PHE A 103 -22.26 -34.80 3.79
N GLY A 104 -20.93 -34.93 3.76
CA GLY A 104 -20.05 -33.84 3.35
C GLY A 104 -20.29 -33.38 1.92
N GLU A 105 -20.66 -34.29 1.02
CA GLU A 105 -20.98 -34.01 -0.37
C GLU A 105 -22.22 -33.13 -0.47
N VAL A 106 -23.31 -33.56 0.17
CA VAL A 106 -24.59 -32.84 0.20
C VAL A 106 -24.45 -31.50 0.92
N ASN A 107 -23.75 -31.47 2.05
CA ASN A 107 -23.50 -30.25 2.81
C ASN A 107 -22.70 -29.23 1.98
N THR A 108 -21.67 -29.69 1.27
CA THR A 108 -20.87 -28.84 0.37
C THR A 108 -21.74 -28.29 -0.76
N PHE A 109 -22.55 -29.14 -1.41
CA PHE A 109 -23.45 -28.69 -2.48
C PHE A 109 -24.45 -27.65 -1.95
N TYR A 110 -25.12 -27.92 -0.83
CA TYR A 110 -26.09 -27.01 -0.24
C TYR A 110 -25.50 -25.60 0.00
N HIS A 111 -24.33 -25.54 0.65
CA HIS A 111 -23.68 -24.27 0.96
C HIS A 111 -23.17 -23.55 -0.28
N LEU A 112 -22.50 -24.25 -1.21
CA LEU A 112 -22.02 -23.65 -2.45
C LEU A 112 -23.15 -23.19 -3.36
N ASN A 113 -24.24 -23.95 -3.47
CA ASN A 113 -25.42 -23.57 -4.25
C ASN A 113 -26.07 -22.31 -3.69
N ARG A 114 -26.23 -22.23 -2.35
CA ARG A 114 -26.77 -21.04 -1.69
C ARG A 114 -25.90 -19.80 -1.92
N MET A 115 -24.59 -19.92 -1.70
CA MET A 115 -23.67 -18.79 -1.84
C MET A 115 -23.53 -18.36 -3.30
N SER A 116 -23.40 -19.31 -4.23
CA SER A 116 -23.30 -19.00 -5.66
C SER A 116 -24.56 -18.32 -6.20
N ALA A 117 -25.76 -18.75 -5.77
CA ALA A 117 -27.01 -18.08 -6.11
C ALA A 117 -27.07 -16.65 -5.56
N TYR A 118 -26.62 -16.42 -4.32
CA TYR A 118 -26.57 -15.09 -3.72
C TYR A 118 -25.60 -14.15 -4.45
N ILE A 119 -24.40 -14.62 -4.76
CA ILE A 119 -23.41 -13.84 -5.50
C ILE A 119 -23.87 -13.57 -6.93
N ASP A 120 -24.51 -14.53 -7.59
CA ASP A 120 -25.08 -14.36 -8.93
C ASP A 120 -26.19 -13.29 -8.93
N ASP A 121 -27.07 -13.27 -7.92
CA ASP A 121 -28.04 -12.20 -7.74
C ASP A 121 -27.38 -10.82 -7.60
N LEU A 122 -26.35 -10.72 -6.74
CA LEU A 122 -25.58 -9.48 -6.56
C LEU A 122 -24.94 -9.03 -7.88
N LEU A 123 -24.28 -9.92 -8.64
CA LEU A 123 -23.64 -9.57 -9.91
C LEU A 123 -24.65 -9.08 -10.94
N ARG A 124 -25.79 -9.78 -11.09
CA ARG A 124 -26.88 -9.35 -11.97
C ARG A 124 -27.42 -7.98 -11.58
N SER A 125 -27.57 -7.72 -10.29
CA SER A 125 -28.00 -6.40 -9.79
C SER A 125 -26.99 -5.27 -10.08
N LEU A 126 -25.74 -5.61 -10.42
CA LEU A 126 -24.68 -4.69 -10.78
C LEU A 126 -24.47 -4.59 -12.30
N GLY A 127 -25.20 -5.38 -13.10
CA GLY A 127 -24.99 -5.51 -14.55
C GLY A 127 -23.70 -6.27 -14.91
N GLU A 128 -23.13 -7.01 -13.97
CA GLU A 128 -21.91 -7.79 -14.14
C GLU A 128 -22.24 -9.24 -14.55
N PRO A 129 -21.38 -9.93 -15.32
CA PRO A 129 -21.60 -11.32 -15.71
C PRO A 129 -21.52 -12.26 -14.50
N SER A 130 -22.26 -13.38 -14.56
CA SER A 130 -22.16 -14.46 -13.58
C SER A 130 -20.75 -15.05 -13.53
N LEU A 131 -20.35 -15.52 -12.34
CA LEU A 131 -19.09 -16.27 -12.20
C LEU A 131 -19.19 -17.61 -12.94
N PRO A 132 -18.06 -18.17 -13.42
CA PRO A 132 -18.06 -19.51 -13.98
C PRO A 132 -18.43 -20.55 -12.92
N PRO A 133 -18.88 -21.75 -13.33
CA PRO A 133 -19.17 -22.82 -12.39
C PRO A 133 -17.95 -23.22 -11.55
N VAL A 134 -18.17 -23.54 -10.28
CA VAL A 134 -17.15 -24.04 -9.35
C VAL A 134 -17.25 -25.55 -9.21
N VAL A 135 -16.10 -26.22 -9.18
CA VAL A 135 -16.00 -27.63 -8.80
C VAL A 135 -15.45 -27.73 -7.39
N ALA A 136 -16.09 -28.51 -6.53
CA ALA A 136 -15.59 -28.85 -5.21
C ALA A 136 -15.29 -30.35 -5.09
N VAL A 137 -14.11 -30.68 -4.60
CA VAL A 137 -13.68 -32.07 -4.36
C VAL A 137 -13.63 -32.28 -2.86
N ILE A 138 -14.56 -33.08 -2.34
CA ILE A 138 -14.54 -33.51 -0.94
C ILE A 138 -13.63 -34.71 -0.77
N ASN A 139 -13.11 -34.92 0.43
CA ASN A 139 -12.12 -35.96 0.71
C ASN A 139 -10.91 -35.87 -0.24
N ALA A 140 -10.52 -34.64 -0.63
CA ALA A 140 -9.43 -34.42 -1.58
C ALA A 140 -8.10 -34.96 -1.05
N HIS A 141 -7.36 -35.64 -1.93
CA HIS A 141 -6.10 -36.31 -1.63
C HIS A 141 -4.91 -35.41 -1.97
N HIS A 142 -4.55 -34.47 -1.09
CA HIS A 142 -3.26 -33.80 -1.23
C HIS A 142 -2.15 -34.82 -0.92
N ALA A 143 -1.51 -35.36 -1.95
CA ALA A 143 -0.45 -36.34 -1.78
C ALA A 143 0.89 -35.88 -2.35
N VAL A 144 1.97 -36.20 -1.64
CA VAL A 144 3.34 -36.01 -2.09
C VAL A 144 3.81 -37.30 -2.77
N THR A 145 4.45 -37.18 -3.93
CA THR A 145 5.18 -38.29 -4.54
C THR A 145 6.53 -38.47 -3.84
N ALA A 146 6.74 -39.59 -3.15
CA ALA A 146 8.02 -40.00 -2.55
C ALA A 146 8.62 -41.19 -3.31
N ALA A 147 9.90 -41.49 -3.10
CA ALA A 147 10.60 -42.60 -3.77
C ALA A 147 9.96 -43.99 -3.52
N ASN A 148 9.11 -44.12 -2.50
CA ASN A 148 8.38 -45.34 -2.16
C ASN A 148 6.86 -45.28 -2.45
N GLY A 149 6.40 -44.29 -3.24
CA GLY A 149 5.00 -44.14 -3.64
C GLY A 149 4.36 -42.81 -3.22
N VAL A 150 3.04 -42.74 -3.35
CA VAL A 150 2.23 -41.57 -3.01
C VAL A 150 1.94 -41.54 -1.50
N LYS A 151 2.38 -40.50 -0.79
CA LYS A 151 2.10 -40.29 0.65
C LYS A 151 1.10 -39.16 0.84
N ASP A 152 0.00 -39.40 1.56
CA ASP A 152 -0.95 -38.34 1.90
C ASP A 152 -0.39 -37.29 2.84
N GLY A 153 -0.51 -36.05 2.41
CA GLY A 153 -0.28 -34.86 3.19
C GLY A 153 0.41 -33.79 2.37
N LEU A 154 0.55 -32.61 2.97
CA LEU A 154 1.37 -31.54 2.45
C LEU A 154 2.76 -31.66 3.08
N HIS A 155 3.81 -31.49 2.27
CA HIS A 155 5.15 -31.21 2.81
C HIS A 155 5.07 -29.88 3.54
N LYS A 156 5.32 -29.91 4.85
CA LYS A 156 5.47 -28.68 5.63
C LYS A 156 6.94 -28.36 5.87
N ASP A 157 7.76 -29.40 6.09
CA ASP A 157 9.23 -29.35 6.18
C ASP A 157 9.87 -30.51 5.38
N GLN A 158 11.21 -30.51 5.23
CA GLN A 158 11.95 -31.49 4.42
C GLN A 158 11.70 -32.95 4.82
N ASP A 159 11.34 -33.22 6.08
CA ASP A 159 11.23 -34.60 6.62
C ASP A 159 9.82 -34.99 7.12
N CYS A 160 8.81 -34.12 7.03
CA CYS A 160 7.52 -34.29 7.71
C CYS A 160 6.31 -34.08 6.78
N CYS A 161 5.44 -35.10 6.70
CA CYS A 161 4.19 -35.06 5.94
C CYS A 161 2.99 -34.94 6.88
N HIS A 162 2.18 -33.89 6.72
CA HIS A 162 0.96 -33.69 7.51
C HIS A 162 -0.30 -33.89 6.67
N PRO A 163 -1.27 -34.70 7.11
CA PRO A 163 -2.51 -34.88 6.37
C PRO A 163 -3.31 -33.59 6.33
N PHE A 164 -3.89 -33.35 5.16
CA PHE A 164 -4.71 -32.19 4.88
C PHE A 164 -6.05 -32.25 5.63
N GLN A 165 -6.31 -31.22 6.43
CA GLN A 165 -7.50 -31.10 7.30
C GLN A 165 -8.32 -29.83 7.03
N GLY A 166 -7.93 -29.02 6.04
CA GLY A 166 -8.53 -27.73 5.75
C GLY A 166 -9.23 -27.69 4.40
N GLY A 167 -9.54 -26.48 3.95
CA GLY A 167 -9.93 -26.18 2.57
C GLY A 167 -8.75 -25.58 1.80
N HIS A 168 -8.80 -25.69 0.48
CA HIS A 168 -7.88 -24.99 -0.41
C HIS A 168 -8.52 -24.79 -1.80
N TYR A 169 -8.75 -23.54 -2.19
CA TYR A 169 -9.02 -23.19 -3.59
C TYR A 169 -7.75 -23.21 -4.44
N ARG A 170 -7.74 -23.92 -5.58
CA ARG A 170 -6.56 -24.03 -6.47
C ARG A 170 -6.89 -23.90 -7.95
N LEU A 171 -5.91 -23.44 -8.72
CA LEU A 171 -5.91 -23.37 -10.19
C LEU A 171 -5.01 -24.47 -10.79
N PRO A 172 -5.18 -24.83 -12.07
CA PRO A 172 -4.32 -25.76 -12.79
C PRO A 172 -2.94 -25.15 -13.10
N CYS A 173 -2.06 -25.04 -12.10
CA CYS A 173 -0.71 -24.46 -12.23
C CYS A 173 0.42 -25.40 -11.80
N LYS A 174 1.64 -25.18 -12.34
CA LYS A 174 2.84 -26.01 -12.06
C LYS A 174 3.33 -25.96 -10.61
N ARG A 175 2.94 -24.96 -9.82
CA ARG A 175 3.40 -24.79 -8.44
C ARG A 175 2.66 -25.69 -7.44
N ASN A 176 1.53 -26.27 -7.84
CA ASN A 176 0.69 -27.13 -7.01
C ASN A 176 0.61 -28.56 -7.60
N THR A 177 1.75 -29.14 -8.01
CA THR A 177 1.85 -30.46 -8.65
C THR A 177 1.67 -31.61 -7.66
N VAL A 178 0.48 -31.71 -7.10
CA VAL A 178 -0.03 -32.95 -6.51
C VAL A 178 -0.75 -33.74 -7.60
N VAL A 179 -0.49 -35.04 -7.67
CA VAL A 179 -1.21 -35.96 -8.56
C VAL A 179 -2.62 -36.16 -8.01
N GLU A 180 -3.61 -35.66 -8.73
CA GLU A 180 -5.03 -35.93 -8.48
C GLU A 180 -5.53 -37.03 -9.41
N HIS A 181 -6.59 -37.75 -8.99
CA HIS A 181 -7.21 -38.77 -9.83
C HIS A 181 -7.87 -38.20 -11.10
N HIS A 182 -8.29 -36.94 -11.04
CA HIS A 182 -8.89 -36.21 -12.15
C HIS A 182 -8.14 -34.91 -12.43
N ALA A 183 -8.17 -34.46 -13.68
CA ALA A 183 -7.58 -33.18 -14.05
C ALA A 183 -8.33 -32.02 -13.36
N VAL A 184 -7.57 -31.08 -12.80
CA VAL A 184 -8.11 -29.88 -12.15
C VAL A 184 -8.88 -29.02 -13.16
N ALA A 185 -10.09 -28.60 -12.82
CA ALA A 185 -10.94 -27.76 -13.65
C ALA A 185 -10.24 -26.45 -14.07
N ALA A 186 -10.49 -26.00 -15.31
CA ALA A 186 -9.87 -24.81 -15.89
C ALA A 186 -10.18 -23.52 -15.10
N ASN A 187 -11.36 -23.46 -14.46
CA ASN A 187 -11.82 -22.32 -13.66
C ASN A 187 -11.40 -22.42 -12.18
N GLY A 188 -10.58 -23.41 -11.84
CA GLY A 188 -10.16 -23.72 -10.47
C GLY A 188 -11.15 -24.59 -9.69
N GLU A 189 -10.68 -25.16 -8.60
CA GLU A 189 -11.42 -26.10 -7.76
C GLU A 189 -11.25 -25.79 -6.27
N ILE A 190 -12.28 -26.07 -5.48
CA ILE A 190 -12.23 -26.08 -4.02
C ILE A 190 -11.89 -27.51 -3.56
N HIS A 191 -10.78 -27.70 -2.85
CA HIS A 191 -10.40 -29.00 -2.30
C HIS A 191 -10.67 -29.01 -0.80
N LEU A 192 -11.42 -30.00 -0.33
CA LEU A 192 -11.79 -30.15 1.08
C LEU A 192 -11.21 -31.46 1.62
N GLY A 193 -10.33 -31.33 2.60
CA GLY A 193 -9.61 -32.46 3.15
C GLY A 193 -10.53 -33.42 3.92
N PRO A 194 -10.24 -34.73 3.90
CA PRO A 194 -11.07 -35.75 4.54
C PRO A 194 -11.11 -35.65 6.08
N GLY A 195 -10.21 -34.86 6.67
CA GLY A 195 -10.16 -34.62 8.11
C GLY A 195 -9.71 -35.83 8.93
N ARG A 196 -9.10 -35.57 10.10
CA ARG A 196 -8.73 -36.62 11.07
C ARG A 196 -8.95 -36.20 12.51
N LYS A 197 -9.43 -34.98 12.74
CA LYS A 197 -9.49 -34.36 14.06
C LYS A 197 -10.76 -34.81 14.77
N LEU A 198 -10.61 -35.33 15.98
CA LEU A 198 -11.74 -35.53 16.88
C LEU A 198 -12.02 -34.20 17.58
N LEU A 199 -13.28 -33.78 17.59
CA LEU A 199 -13.78 -32.66 18.37
C LEU A 199 -14.48 -33.23 19.60
N ASP A 200 -14.04 -32.77 20.77
CA ASP A 200 -14.56 -33.21 22.06
C ASP A 200 -15.47 -32.15 22.71
N GLY A 201 -15.73 -31.03 22.02
CA GLY A 201 -16.66 -29.98 22.45
C GLY A 201 -17.07 -29.06 21.30
N GLY A 202 -18.19 -28.33 21.47
CA GLY A 202 -18.80 -27.46 20.46
C GLY A 202 -20.20 -27.90 20.05
N ALA A 203 -20.92 -27.05 19.30
CA ALA A 203 -22.34 -27.25 19.01
C ALA A 203 -22.64 -28.58 18.28
N LEU A 204 -21.76 -29.01 17.37
CA LEU A 204 -21.93 -30.30 16.68
C LEU A 204 -21.70 -31.51 17.60
N VAL A 205 -20.73 -31.43 18.51
CA VAL A 205 -20.43 -32.47 19.51
C VAL A 205 -21.62 -32.65 20.47
N GLU A 206 -22.18 -31.52 20.93
CA GLU A 206 -23.36 -31.50 21.79
C GLU A 206 -24.59 -32.10 21.08
N LEU A 207 -24.78 -31.79 19.80
CA LEU A 207 -25.86 -32.37 18.98
C LEU A 207 -25.65 -33.85 18.62
N SER A 208 -24.39 -34.29 18.49
CA SER A 208 -24.08 -35.71 18.25
C SER A 208 -24.13 -36.56 19.52
N GLY A 209 -24.29 -35.94 20.70
CA GLY A 209 -24.34 -36.65 21.98
C GLY A 209 -22.99 -37.26 22.39
N GLY A 210 -21.87 -36.71 21.90
CA GLY A 210 -20.52 -37.26 22.08
C GLY A 210 -19.52 -36.71 21.07
N SER A 211 -18.34 -37.33 20.93
CA SER A 211 -17.25 -36.87 20.05
C SER A 211 -17.65 -36.78 18.57
N TYR A 212 -17.19 -35.74 17.87
CA TYR A 212 -17.46 -35.53 16.44
C TYR A 212 -16.17 -35.54 15.62
N ARG A 213 -16.08 -36.36 14.57
CA ARG A 213 -14.89 -36.41 13.72
C ARG A 213 -14.99 -35.36 12.62
N ALA A 214 -14.20 -34.29 12.74
CA ALA A 214 -14.25 -33.15 11.83
C ALA A 214 -13.70 -33.49 10.44
N ASN A 215 -14.56 -33.34 9.43
CA ASN A 215 -14.22 -33.26 8.01
C ASN A 215 -14.37 -31.80 7.55
N ALA A 216 -13.50 -31.33 6.65
CA ALA A 216 -13.58 -29.96 6.14
C ALA A 216 -14.91 -29.72 5.40
N SER A 217 -15.43 -30.72 4.69
CA SER A 217 -16.72 -30.65 3.99
C SER A 217 -17.93 -30.62 4.93
N HIS A 218 -17.75 -30.87 6.22
CA HIS A 218 -18.80 -30.69 7.23
C HIS A 218 -18.83 -29.27 7.76
N ASN A 219 -17.86 -28.41 7.42
CA ASN A 219 -17.73 -27.07 7.96
C ASN A 219 -18.17 -26.01 6.94
N ALA A 220 -19.35 -25.44 7.14
CA ALA A 220 -19.86 -24.35 6.30
C ALA A 220 -18.89 -23.16 6.24
N GLY A 221 -18.21 -22.84 7.35
CA GLY A 221 -17.24 -21.75 7.39
C GLY A 221 -16.02 -21.97 6.50
N ILE A 222 -15.52 -23.20 6.41
CA ILE A 222 -14.44 -23.56 5.47
C ILE A 222 -14.97 -23.49 4.05
N ILE A 223 -16.14 -24.08 3.76
CA ILE A 223 -16.73 -24.10 2.42
C ILE A 223 -16.92 -22.68 1.87
N TYR A 224 -17.52 -21.78 2.66
CA TYR A 224 -17.75 -20.39 2.25
C TYR A 224 -16.44 -19.60 2.08
N HIS A 225 -15.45 -19.84 2.96
CA HIS A 225 -14.16 -19.17 2.85
C HIS A 225 -13.45 -19.55 1.53
N GLU A 226 -13.42 -20.83 1.17
CA GLU A 226 -12.82 -21.26 -0.09
C GLU A 226 -13.59 -20.78 -1.33
N TYR A 227 -14.91 -20.63 -1.25
CA TYR A 227 -15.68 -19.98 -2.32
C TYR A 227 -15.41 -18.47 -2.40
N GLY A 228 -15.09 -17.82 -1.28
CA GLY A 228 -14.59 -16.44 -1.24
C GLY A 228 -13.36 -16.23 -2.14
N HIS A 229 -12.47 -17.22 -2.20
CA HIS A 229 -11.37 -17.21 -3.16
C HIS A 229 -11.89 -17.30 -4.59
N HIS A 230 -12.86 -18.18 -4.90
CA HIS A 230 -13.47 -18.23 -6.23
C HIS A 230 -14.06 -16.88 -6.67
N ILE A 231 -14.77 -16.18 -5.77
CA ILE A 231 -15.28 -14.81 -6.03
C ILE A 231 -14.13 -13.86 -6.36
N SER A 232 -13.14 -13.80 -5.48
CA SER A 232 -11.98 -12.91 -5.64
C SER A 232 -11.26 -13.17 -6.96
N ARG A 233 -11.14 -14.45 -7.33
CA ARG A 233 -10.43 -14.89 -8.53
C ARG A 233 -11.17 -14.57 -9.82
N HIS A 234 -12.49 -14.58 -9.80
CA HIS A 234 -13.31 -14.30 -11.00
C HIS A 234 -13.90 -12.88 -11.01
N THR A 235 -13.51 -12.01 -10.07
CA THR A 235 -13.85 -10.57 -10.06
C THR A 235 -12.60 -9.70 -10.08
N ALA A 236 -11.88 -9.62 -8.95
CA ALA A 236 -10.68 -8.81 -8.78
C ALA A 236 -9.44 -9.35 -9.52
N ASP A 237 -9.41 -10.64 -9.85
CA ASP A 237 -8.24 -11.31 -10.45
C ASP A 237 -8.39 -11.71 -11.94
N PHE A 238 -9.40 -11.23 -12.70
CA PHE A 238 -9.61 -11.77 -14.06
C PHE A 238 -10.09 -10.84 -15.20
N MET A 239 -9.22 -9.91 -15.59
CA MET A 239 -8.75 -9.84 -17.00
C MET A 239 -7.29 -10.32 -17.10
N ALA A 240 -6.48 -9.99 -16.10
CA ALA A 240 -5.06 -10.29 -16.01
C ALA A 240 -4.64 -11.78 -16.07
N ASN A 241 -5.32 -12.67 -15.33
CA ASN A 241 -5.01 -14.10 -15.39
C ASN A 241 -5.64 -14.79 -16.62
N ARG A 242 -6.64 -14.17 -17.25
CA ARG A 242 -7.25 -14.59 -18.53
C ARG A 242 -6.27 -14.45 -19.69
N LEU A 243 -5.37 -13.47 -19.59
CA LEU A 243 -4.24 -13.25 -20.49
C LEU A 243 -3.08 -14.24 -20.27
N ARG A 244 -3.16 -15.11 -19.24
CA ARG A 244 -2.12 -16.10 -18.92
C ARG A 244 -2.59 -17.49 -19.31
N LYS A 245 -1.68 -18.27 -19.91
CA LYS A 245 -1.92 -19.70 -20.12
C LYS A 245 -2.17 -20.37 -18.75
N PRO A 246 -3.12 -21.33 -18.63
CA PRO A 246 -3.49 -21.95 -17.35
C PRO A 246 -2.31 -22.35 -16.46
N HIS A 247 -1.27 -22.96 -17.05
CA HIS A 247 -0.06 -23.38 -16.33
C HIS A 247 0.82 -22.24 -15.74
N ARG A 248 0.54 -20.97 -16.06
CA ARG A 248 1.23 -19.77 -15.55
C ARG A 248 0.41 -18.96 -14.55
N GLN A 249 -0.79 -19.42 -14.18
CA GLN A 249 -1.59 -18.79 -13.12
C GLN A 249 -0.94 -19.02 -11.75
N ASP A 250 -1.11 -18.10 -10.81
CA ASP A 250 -0.57 -18.18 -9.44
C ASP A 250 -1.68 -18.04 -8.39
N ASN A 251 -1.46 -18.65 -7.22
CA ASN A 251 -2.41 -18.67 -6.11
C ASN A 251 -1.87 -17.96 -4.86
N ARG A 252 -1.12 -16.87 -5.02
CA ARG A 252 -0.64 -16.07 -3.88
C ARG A 252 -1.84 -15.49 -3.14
N LYS A 253 -1.82 -15.70 -1.83
CA LYS A 253 -2.81 -15.27 -0.86
C LYS A 253 -2.36 -13.93 -0.28
N ALA A 254 -3.02 -12.83 -0.66
CA ALA A 254 -2.79 -11.53 0.00
C ALA A 254 -3.72 -11.41 1.22
N ALA A 255 -3.33 -10.60 2.21
CA ALA A 255 -4.12 -10.42 3.43
C ALA A 255 -5.56 -9.95 3.16
N ILE A 256 -5.76 -9.02 2.22
CA ILE A 256 -7.11 -8.56 1.83
C ILE A 256 -7.96 -9.68 1.22
N ASP A 257 -7.36 -10.58 0.44
CA ASP A 257 -8.08 -11.72 -0.12
C ASP A 257 -8.60 -12.62 1.02
N GLU A 258 -7.74 -12.94 1.98
CA GLU A 258 -8.10 -13.78 3.13
C GLU A 258 -9.19 -13.11 4.00
N GLY A 259 -9.06 -11.80 4.22
CA GLY A 259 -10.05 -11.01 4.95
C GLY A 259 -11.40 -10.92 4.26
N LEU A 260 -11.42 -10.79 2.94
CA LEU A 260 -12.63 -10.80 2.13
C LEU A 260 -13.32 -12.18 2.16
N CYS A 261 -12.54 -13.27 2.13
CA CYS A 261 -13.08 -14.61 2.30
C CYS A 261 -13.75 -14.78 3.68
N ASP A 262 -13.12 -14.26 4.74
CA ASP A 262 -13.70 -14.26 6.07
C ASP A 262 -14.97 -13.38 6.17
N TYR A 263 -15.00 -12.23 5.49
CA TYR A 263 -16.19 -11.38 5.38
C TYR A 263 -17.37 -12.13 4.76
N TRP A 264 -17.16 -12.78 3.61
CA TRP A 264 -18.22 -13.52 2.94
C TRP A 264 -18.71 -14.70 3.78
N THR A 265 -17.81 -15.40 4.45
CA THR A 265 -18.17 -16.44 5.41
C THR A 265 -19.05 -15.89 6.53
N ALA A 266 -18.69 -14.75 7.10
CA ALA A 266 -19.48 -14.10 8.15
C ALA A 266 -20.85 -13.64 7.62
N ALA A 267 -20.93 -13.12 6.41
CA ALA A 267 -22.17 -12.71 5.76
C ALA A 267 -23.11 -13.91 5.55
N MET A 268 -22.60 -15.04 5.08
CA MET A 268 -23.38 -16.25 4.82
C MET A 268 -23.79 -17.00 6.09
N LEU A 269 -22.99 -16.92 7.16
CA LEU A 269 -23.31 -17.49 8.47
C LEU A 269 -24.07 -16.52 9.39
N GLU A 270 -24.20 -15.25 8.98
CA GLU A 270 -24.79 -14.16 9.77
C GLU A 270 -24.14 -13.99 11.16
N THR A 271 -22.84 -14.22 11.25
CA THR A 271 -22.07 -14.08 12.49
C THR A 271 -20.62 -13.69 12.22
N PRO A 272 -20.00 -12.80 13.04
CA PRO A 272 -18.58 -12.48 12.92
C PRO A 272 -17.66 -13.63 13.36
N HIS A 273 -18.21 -14.70 13.92
CA HIS A 273 -17.46 -15.83 14.45
C HIS A 273 -17.43 -16.97 13.42
N ILE A 274 -16.62 -16.82 12.38
CA ILE A 274 -16.56 -17.74 11.23
C ILE A 274 -16.23 -19.21 11.58
N TRP A 275 -15.71 -19.47 12.77
CA TRP A 275 -15.42 -20.82 13.30
C TRP A 275 -16.49 -21.38 14.25
N ALA A 276 -17.50 -20.58 14.60
CA ALA A 276 -18.56 -20.96 15.54
C ALA A 276 -19.42 -22.13 15.03
N PHE A 277 -19.35 -22.45 13.73
CA PHE A 277 -20.06 -23.59 13.15
C PHE A 277 -19.60 -24.94 13.76
N HIS A 278 -18.30 -25.09 14.07
CA HIS A 278 -17.73 -26.34 14.61
C HIS A 278 -17.21 -26.24 16.05
N LYS A 279 -17.05 -25.03 16.59
CA LYS A 279 -16.50 -24.81 17.93
C LYS A 279 -17.42 -23.93 18.75
N ARG A 280 -17.47 -24.18 20.06
CA ARG A 280 -18.06 -23.23 21.01
C ARG A 280 -17.29 -21.93 20.97
N HIS A 281 -17.99 -20.80 21.04
CA HIS A 281 -17.41 -19.48 20.97
C HIS A 281 -18.04 -18.59 22.05
N ASP A 282 -17.40 -18.50 23.20
CA ASP A 282 -17.71 -17.53 24.26
C ASP A 282 -16.53 -16.56 24.44
N ASP A 283 -16.67 -15.57 25.33
CA ASP A 283 -15.69 -14.51 25.54
C ASP A 283 -14.28 -15.01 25.90
N GLU A 284 -14.16 -16.23 26.44
CA GLU A 284 -12.89 -16.84 26.85
C GLU A 284 -12.19 -17.59 25.70
N LEU A 285 -12.89 -17.92 24.61
CA LEU A 285 -12.40 -18.80 23.52
C LEU A 285 -12.59 -18.19 22.11
N ARG A 286 -12.52 -16.85 21.97
CA ARG A 286 -12.66 -16.23 20.64
C ARG A 286 -11.52 -16.63 19.70
N HIS A 287 -11.89 -17.03 18.49
CA HIS A 287 -10.89 -17.35 17.48
C HIS A 287 -10.15 -16.07 17.02
N PRO A 288 -8.81 -16.09 16.81
CA PRO A 288 -8.04 -14.92 16.37
C PRO A 288 -8.44 -14.31 15.02
N ARG A 289 -9.23 -15.06 14.23
CA ARG A 289 -9.84 -14.66 12.94
C ARG A 289 -11.30 -14.26 13.05
N SER A 290 -11.83 -14.09 14.27
CA SER A 290 -13.18 -13.55 14.41
C SER A 290 -13.20 -12.09 13.94
N LEU A 291 -14.23 -11.73 13.18
CA LEU A 291 -14.43 -10.36 12.71
C LEU A 291 -14.92 -9.41 13.82
N ALA A 292 -15.31 -9.95 14.97
CA ALA A 292 -15.56 -9.20 16.20
C ALA A 292 -14.28 -8.92 17.00
N SER A 293 -13.11 -9.30 16.46
CA SER A 293 -11.82 -8.91 16.97
C SER A 293 -11.69 -7.39 17.05
N LEU A 294 -10.86 -6.87 17.94
CA LEU A 294 -10.50 -5.44 18.03
C LEU A 294 -9.24 -5.09 17.22
N LYS A 295 -8.71 -6.05 16.44
CA LYS A 295 -7.51 -5.85 15.63
C LYS A 295 -7.64 -4.62 14.72
N THR A 296 -6.56 -3.87 14.65
CA THR A 296 -6.37 -2.70 13.79
C THR A 296 -5.07 -2.82 13.00
N MET A 297 -4.74 -1.83 12.18
CA MET A 297 -3.43 -1.79 11.50
C MET A 297 -2.21 -1.76 12.46
N ASP A 298 -2.39 -1.51 13.77
CA ASP A 298 -1.31 -1.67 14.76
C ASP A 298 -0.91 -3.15 14.97
N ASP A 299 -1.87 -4.06 14.77
CA ASP A 299 -1.67 -5.50 14.91
C ASP A 299 -1.17 -6.15 13.62
N PHE A 300 -0.88 -5.34 12.59
CA PHE A 300 -0.39 -5.82 11.30
C PHE A 300 1.04 -6.34 11.44
N ASP A 301 1.24 -7.62 11.15
CA ASP A 301 2.56 -8.24 11.10
C ASP A 301 3.19 -8.05 9.71
N ALA A 302 4.30 -7.32 9.67
CA ALA A 302 5.03 -7.00 8.45
C ALA A 302 6.16 -7.98 8.12
N ALA A 303 6.35 -9.05 8.92
CA ALA A 303 7.34 -10.08 8.63
C ALA A 303 7.02 -10.83 7.32
N ASP A 304 8.06 -11.29 6.61
CA ASP A 304 7.89 -12.03 5.36
C ASP A 304 7.15 -13.37 5.55
N GLU A 305 7.16 -13.92 6.77
CA GLU A 305 6.49 -15.16 7.18
C GLU A 305 5.13 -14.92 7.87
N ALA A 306 4.67 -13.66 7.92
CA ALA A 306 3.42 -13.29 8.59
C ALA A 306 2.22 -14.08 8.04
N ASP A 307 1.32 -14.49 8.93
CA ASP A 307 0.10 -15.21 8.54
C ASP A 307 -0.87 -14.25 7.83
N PRO A 308 -1.10 -14.40 6.51
CA PRO A 308 -1.99 -13.51 5.75
C PRO A 308 -3.44 -13.56 6.26
N HIS A 309 -3.86 -14.66 6.91
CA HIS A 309 -5.21 -14.74 7.49
C HIS A 309 -5.35 -13.82 8.72
N LEU A 310 -4.31 -13.70 9.55
CA LEU A 310 -4.35 -12.85 10.74
C LEU A 310 -4.32 -11.37 10.36
N ASN A 311 -3.50 -10.98 9.38
CA ASN A 311 -3.53 -9.63 8.82
C ASN A 311 -4.88 -9.36 8.14
N GLY A 312 -5.37 -10.31 7.35
CA GLY A 312 -6.65 -10.21 6.64
C GLY A 312 -7.85 -9.98 7.56
N THR A 313 -7.80 -10.49 8.80
CA THR A 313 -8.84 -10.26 9.81
C THR A 313 -9.12 -8.77 10.03
N ILE A 314 -8.11 -7.89 9.92
CA ILE A 314 -8.28 -6.43 10.07
C ILE A 314 -9.23 -5.90 8.98
N TRP A 315 -9.03 -6.32 7.73
CA TRP A 315 -9.85 -5.92 6.58
C TRP A 315 -11.26 -6.51 6.66
N GLY A 316 -11.36 -7.81 6.94
CA GLY A 316 -12.65 -8.49 7.08
C GLY A 316 -13.50 -7.91 8.21
N ALA A 317 -12.87 -7.55 9.33
CA ALA A 317 -13.55 -6.93 10.47
C ALA A 317 -14.09 -5.53 10.11
N ALA A 318 -13.33 -4.72 9.37
CA ALA A 318 -13.81 -3.41 8.90
C ALA A 318 -15.05 -3.54 8.00
N LEU A 319 -15.03 -4.49 7.06
CA LEU A 319 -16.18 -4.77 6.19
C LEU A 319 -17.39 -5.27 6.98
N TRP A 320 -17.17 -6.15 7.95
CA TRP A 320 -18.23 -6.66 8.82
C TRP A 320 -18.86 -5.54 9.66
N ASP A 321 -18.03 -4.69 10.26
CA ASP A 321 -18.49 -3.53 11.02
C ASP A 321 -19.36 -2.63 10.12
N LEU A 322 -18.92 -2.37 8.89
CA LEU A 322 -19.68 -1.54 7.92
C LEU A 322 -21.02 -2.18 7.61
N ARG A 323 -21.05 -3.49 7.33
CA ARG A 323 -22.27 -4.25 7.05
C ARG A 323 -23.26 -4.16 8.22
N CYS A 324 -22.77 -4.26 9.46
CA CYS A 324 -23.60 -4.13 10.66
C CYS A 324 -24.13 -2.70 10.87
N GLU A 325 -23.30 -1.68 10.66
CA GLU A 325 -23.73 -0.28 10.73
C GLU A 325 -24.79 0.04 9.67
N MET A 326 -24.58 -0.41 8.44
CA MET A 326 -25.51 -0.25 7.33
C MET A 326 -26.85 -0.93 7.63
N GLN A 327 -26.83 -2.18 8.11
CA GLN A 327 -28.05 -2.91 8.49
C GLN A 327 -28.84 -2.22 9.61
N ARG A 328 -28.15 -1.51 10.52
CA ARG A 328 -28.80 -0.73 11.59
C ARG A 328 -29.47 0.54 11.05
N ARG A 329 -28.99 1.09 9.95
CA ARG A 329 -29.52 2.33 9.34
C ARG A 329 -30.62 2.06 8.32
N GLU A 330 -30.49 0.99 7.53
CA GLU A 330 -31.43 0.64 6.46
C GLU A 330 -31.77 -0.85 6.49
N VAL A 331 -33.03 -1.19 6.23
CA VAL A 331 -33.52 -2.58 6.20
C VAL A 331 -32.71 -3.45 5.23
N SER A 332 -32.31 -2.89 4.08
CA SER A 332 -31.48 -3.53 3.06
C SER A 332 -29.98 -3.27 3.20
N GLY A 333 -29.53 -2.68 4.31
CA GLY A 333 -28.16 -2.19 4.46
C GLY A 333 -27.08 -3.27 4.32
N ALA A 334 -27.34 -4.49 4.81
CA ALA A 334 -26.42 -5.61 4.61
C ALA A 334 -26.27 -5.99 3.13
N TYR A 335 -27.38 -6.13 2.40
CA TYR A 335 -27.39 -6.43 0.97
C TYR A 335 -26.69 -5.34 0.16
N MET A 336 -26.91 -4.07 0.53
CA MET A 336 -26.25 -2.93 -0.10
C MET A 336 -24.74 -2.91 0.13
N THR A 337 -24.30 -3.29 1.34
CA THR A 337 -22.87 -3.45 1.65
C THR A 337 -22.27 -4.57 0.80
N ASP A 338 -22.93 -5.71 0.71
CA ASP A 338 -22.49 -6.84 -0.11
C ASP A 338 -22.36 -6.45 -1.60
N ARG A 339 -23.30 -5.65 -2.14
CA ARG A 339 -23.21 -5.06 -3.49
C ARG A 339 -22.00 -4.13 -3.65
N MET A 340 -21.74 -3.25 -2.69
CA MET A 340 -20.58 -2.36 -2.71
C MET A 340 -19.26 -3.13 -2.70
N VAL A 341 -19.14 -4.13 -1.83
CA VAL A 341 -17.95 -4.97 -1.74
C VAL A 341 -17.70 -5.65 -3.07
N LEU A 342 -18.73 -6.23 -3.67
CA LEU A 342 -18.59 -6.92 -4.96
C LEU A 342 -18.25 -5.97 -6.10
N LYS A 343 -18.86 -4.77 -6.14
CA LYS A 343 -18.53 -3.74 -7.13
C LYS A 343 -17.11 -3.21 -6.96
N ALA A 344 -16.63 -3.05 -5.71
CA ALA A 344 -15.26 -2.65 -5.45
C ALA A 344 -14.26 -3.65 -6.06
N LEU A 345 -14.56 -4.95 -6.01
CA LEU A 345 -13.74 -5.99 -6.64
C LEU A 345 -13.72 -5.88 -8.16
N THR A 346 -14.85 -5.59 -8.81
CA THR A 346 -14.88 -5.39 -10.28
C THR A 346 -14.17 -4.10 -10.70
N LEU A 347 -14.17 -3.07 -9.84
CA LEU A 347 -13.43 -1.83 -10.09
C LEU A 347 -11.91 -1.97 -9.91
N ILE A 348 -11.43 -2.96 -9.15
CA ILE A 348 -10.00 -3.29 -9.08
C ILE A 348 -9.51 -3.84 -10.42
N SER A 349 -10.35 -4.57 -11.15
CA SER A 349 -9.99 -5.20 -12.42
C SER A 349 -10.24 -4.34 -13.67
N ALA A 350 -11.09 -3.30 -13.57
CA ALA A 350 -11.46 -2.44 -14.70
C ALA A 350 -10.30 -1.66 -15.35
N ASP A 351 -9.20 -1.43 -14.63
CA ASP A 351 -8.06 -0.62 -15.11
C ASP A 351 -6.98 -1.46 -15.84
N CYS A 352 -7.22 -2.77 -16.09
CA CYS A 352 -6.22 -3.70 -16.64
C CYS A 352 -6.49 -4.08 -18.11
N THR A 353 -5.65 -3.62 -19.04
CA THR A 353 -5.82 -3.86 -20.48
C THR A 353 -4.62 -4.57 -21.16
N ALA A 354 -3.46 -4.68 -20.48
CA ALA A 354 -2.21 -5.24 -21.01
C ALA A 354 -1.41 -6.08 -19.99
N GLY A 355 -0.32 -6.74 -20.45
CA GLY A 355 0.48 -7.68 -19.65
C GLY A 355 1.25 -7.07 -18.47
N ASP A 356 1.63 -5.80 -18.53
CA ASP A 356 2.29 -5.07 -17.45
C ASP A 356 1.29 -4.62 -16.35
N ASP A 357 0.00 -4.51 -16.68
CA ASP A 357 -1.07 -4.11 -15.75
C ASP A 357 -1.34 -5.18 -14.68
N VAL A 358 -0.90 -6.42 -14.90
CA VAL A 358 -1.12 -7.51 -13.93
C VAL A 358 -0.33 -7.29 -12.63
N LYS A 359 0.84 -6.64 -12.69
CA LYS A 359 1.59 -6.31 -11.47
C LYS A 359 0.88 -5.22 -10.67
N ILE A 360 0.33 -4.22 -11.36
CA ILE A 360 -0.40 -3.10 -10.76
C ILE A 360 -1.69 -3.58 -10.09
N ALA A 361 -2.47 -4.44 -10.76
CA ALA A 361 -3.67 -5.05 -10.19
C ALA A 361 -3.36 -5.83 -8.89
N ARG A 362 -2.27 -6.61 -8.90
CA ARG A 362 -1.82 -7.37 -7.74
C ARG A 362 -1.43 -6.47 -6.57
N LEU A 363 -0.77 -5.34 -6.84
CA LEU A 363 -0.38 -4.36 -5.84
C LEU A 363 -1.61 -3.68 -5.23
N GLN A 364 -2.58 -3.27 -6.05
CA GLN A 364 -3.84 -2.69 -5.57
C GLN A 364 -4.62 -3.68 -4.70
N ARG A 365 -4.67 -4.97 -5.09
CA ARG A 365 -5.33 -6.04 -4.34
C ARG A 365 -4.66 -6.39 -3.01
N SER A 366 -3.39 -6.03 -2.84
CA SER A 366 -2.68 -6.18 -1.55
C SER A 366 -2.73 -4.93 -0.66
N SER A 367 -3.34 -3.83 -1.12
CA SER A 367 -3.31 -2.53 -0.45
C SER A 367 -4.63 -2.22 0.28
N TYR A 368 -4.58 -2.02 1.59
CA TYR A 368 -5.77 -1.71 2.41
C TYR A 368 -6.37 -0.35 2.02
N SER A 369 -5.51 0.63 1.73
CA SER A 369 -5.94 1.94 1.23
C SER A 369 -6.49 1.88 -0.20
N GLY A 370 -5.91 1.02 -1.04
CA GLY A 370 -6.41 0.73 -2.38
C GLY A 370 -7.80 0.10 -2.35
N GLY A 371 -8.00 -0.89 -1.47
CA GLY A 371 -9.30 -1.52 -1.25
C GLY A 371 -10.36 -0.52 -0.79
N LEU A 372 -10.02 0.34 0.19
CA LEU A 372 -10.94 1.35 0.70
C LEU A 372 -11.30 2.40 -0.36
N ALA A 373 -10.33 2.84 -1.18
CA ALA A 373 -10.60 3.75 -2.29
C ALA A 373 -11.56 3.14 -3.32
N LYS A 374 -11.43 1.84 -3.62
CA LYS A 374 -12.34 1.13 -4.54
C LYS A 374 -13.72 0.92 -3.93
N LEU A 375 -13.82 0.74 -2.60
CA LEU A 375 -15.08 0.68 -1.88
C LEU A 375 -15.82 2.03 -1.89
N LEU A 376 -15.11 3.15 -1.69
CA LEU A 376 -15.67 4.49 -1.83
C LEU A 376 -16.12 4.78 -3.27
N LYS A 377 -15.34 4.33 -4.26
CA LYS A 377 -15.75 4.43 -5.68
C LYS A 377 -17.00 3.59 -5.97
N ALA A 378 -17.14 2.42 -5.34
CA ALA A 378 -18.35 1.60 -5.46
C ALA A 378 -19.57 2.30 -4.84
N ASP A 379 -19.42 2.92 -3.67
CA ASP A 379 -20.47 3.76 -3.05
C ASP A 379 -20.87 4.93 -3.95
N ALA A 380 -19.90 5.63 -4.53
CA ALA A 380 -20.14 6.71 -5.49
C ALA A 380 -20.93 6.26 -6.73
N ILE A 381 -20.71 5.03 -7.21
CA ILE A 381 -21.38 4.48 -8.39
C ILE A 381 -22.77 3.94 -8.08
N LEU A 382 -22.94 3.27 -6.93
CA LEU A 382 -24.16 2.54 -6.62
C LEU A 382 -25.17 3.37 -5.82
N PHE A 383 -24.67 4.30 -5.01
CA PHE A 383 -25.44 5.01 -4.00
C PHE A 383 -25.08 6.50 -3.95
N ASP A 384 -24.50 7.04 -5.02
CA ASP A 384 -24.14 8.46 -5.17
C ASP A 384 -23.28 9.01 -4.02
N GLY A 385 -22.47 8.17 -3.39
CA GLY A 385 -21.57 8.58 -2.31
C GLY A 385 -22.24 8.70 -0.93
N ARG A 386 -23.50 8.28 -0.81
CA ARG A 386 -24.33 8.45 0.40
C ARG A 386 -23.72 7.82 1.65
N PHE A 387 -22.88 6.79 1.50
CA PHE A 387 -22.30 6.06 2.63
C PHE A 387 -20.82 6.34 2.84
N SER A 388 -20.23 7.27 2.09
CA SER A 388 -18.79 7.53 2.11
C SER A 388 -18.27 7.92 3.50
N GLU A 389 -19.00 8.74 4.24
CA GLU A 389 -18.65 9.09 5.62
C GLU A 389 -18.67 7.85 6.53
N LEU A 390 -19.74 7.06 6.48
CA LEU A 390 -19.86 5.84 7.27
C LEU A 390 -18.77 4.82 6.93
N ILE A 391 -18.43 4.68 5.65
CA ILE A 391 -17.34 3.83 5.17
C ILE A 391 -16.02 4.31 5.76
N VAL A 392 -15.69 5.60 5.65
CA VAL A 392 -14.46 6.17 6.20
C VAL A 392 -14.40 6.01 7.71
N GLU A 393 -15.47 6.34 8.44
CA GLU A 393 -15.55 6.20 9.89
C GLU A 393 -15.32 4.76 10.34
N THR A 394 -16.00 3.82 9.69
CA THR A 394 -15.93 2.40 10.08
C THR A 394 -14.54 1.83 9.83
N PHE A 395 -13.93 2.17 8.70
CA PHE A 395 -12.56 1.75 8.38
C PHE A 395 -11.50 2.47 9.23
N ALA A 396 -11.74 3.73 9.61
CA ALA A 396 -10.87 4.49 10.50
C ALA A 396 -10.81 3.87 11.91
N ARG A 397 -11.89 3.24 12.41
CA ARG A 397 -11.86 2.45 13.66
C ARG A 397 -10.84 1.30 13.61
N ARG A 398 -10.55 0.81 12.41
CA ARG A 398 -9.52 -0.22 12.12
C ARG A 398 -8.18 0.37 11.68
N LYS A 399 -8.06 1.70 11.69
CA LYS A 399 -6.91 2.49 11.21
C LYS A 399 -6.60 2.28 9.72
N ILE A 400 -7.63 2.08 8.91
CA ILE A 400 -7.53 1.99 7.45
C ILE A 400 -8.04 3.31 6.86
N PHE A 401 -7.27 3.93 5.98
CA PHE A 401 -7.58 5.23 5.38
C PHE A 401 -7.49 5.17 3.85
N ALA A 402 -8.43 5.81 3.15
CA ALA A 402 -8.41 5.92 1.69
C ALA A 402 -7.21 6.78 1.29
N GLY A 403 -6.54 6.42 0.20
CA GLY A 403 -5.34 7.12 -0.26
C GLY A 403 -5.52 8.63 -0.37
N GLN A 404 -4.40 9.36 -0.31
CA GLN A 404 -4.27 10.76 -0.70
C GLN A 404 -5.35 11.21 -1.73
N GLN A 405 -6.06 12.29 -1.36
CA GLN A 405 -6.98 13.18 -2.11
C GLN A 405 -8.51 13.03 -1.84
N ALA A 406 -9.04 14.09 -1.20
CA ALA A 406 -10.43 14.35 -0.78
C ALA A 406 -11.27 15.06 -1.88
N SER A 407 -12.62 15.17 -1.78
CA SER A 407 -13.36 16.36 -1.29
C SER A 407 -14.87 16.29 -1.65
N PRO A 408 -15.79 17.20 -1.20
CA PRO A 408 -15.87 17.97 0.07
C PRO A 408 -17.26 17.90 0.76
N GLY A 409 -17.28 18.22 2.07
CA GLY A 409 -18.47 18.80 2.74
C GLY A 409 -19.05 17.97 3.87
N TYR A 410 -18.70 18.30 5.11
CA TYR A 410 -19.63 18.70 6.17
C TYR A 410 -18.79 19.13 7.36
N ALA A 411 -18.95 20.39 7.76
CA ALA A 411 -18.45 20.86 9.03
C ALA A 411 -19.33 20.27 10.13
N VAL A 412 -18.73 19.53 11.07
CA VAL A 412 -19.35 19.24 12.36
C VAL A 412 -18.28 19.44 13.42
N ASP A 413 -18.62 20.25 14.42
CA ASP A 413 -17.74 20.66 15.51
C ASP A 413 -17.13 19.47 16.25
N ALA A 414 -15.89 19.68 16.70
CA ALA A 414 -15.04 18.68 17.34
C ALA A 414 -15.67 18.02 18.58
N PRO A 415 -15.33 16.74 18.81
CA PRO A 415 -14.77 16.37 20.09
C PRO A 415 -13.42 15.66 19.91
N THR A 416 -12.40 16.32 20.47
CA THR A 416 -11.08 15.79 20.86
C THR A 416 -10.87 14.28 20.71
N THR A 417 -10.13 13.87 19.68
CA THR A 417 -9.58 12.51 19.53
C THR A 417 -8.07 12.58 19.46
N ALA A 418 -7.40 11.71 20.23
CA ALA A 418 -5.95 11.70 20.34
C ALA A 418 -5.28 11.47 18.98
N LEU A 419 -4.21 12.21 18.72
CA LEU A 419 -3.39 12.10 17.51
C LEU A 419 -3.01 10.63 17.24
N PRO A 420 -3.03 10.16 15.97
CA PRO A 420 -2.48 8.87 15.58
C PRO A 420 -1.10 8.68 16.20
N GLU A 421 -0.72 7.47 16.59
CA GLU A 421 0.55 7.24 17.31
C GLU A 421 1.77 7.76 16.53
N SER A 422 1.75 7.61 15.20
CA SER A 422 2.76 8.18 14.30
C SER A 422 2.75 9.71 14.22
N LEU A 423 1.81 10.40 14.85
CA LEU A 423 1.67 11.86 14.90
C LEU A 423 1.71 12.41 16.33
N ARG A 424 1.66 11.58 17.38
CA ARG A 424 1.71 12.01 18.80
C ARG A 424 2.94 12.82 19.19
N HIS A 425 4.01 12.65 18.42
CA HIS A 425 5.28 13.34 18.64
C HIS A 425 5.37 14.66 17.84
N LEU A 426 4.31 15.03 17.12
CA LEU A 426 4.14 16.34 16.51
C LEU A 426 3.17 17.17 17.36
N PRO A 427 3.43 18.47 17.53
CA PRO A 427 2.44 19.40 18.06
C PRO A 427 1.18 19.38 17.18
N ALA A 428 -0.01 19.50 17.77
CA ALA A 428 -1.27 19.42 17.04
C ALA A 428 -1.39 20.54 15.98
N GLU A 429 -0.81 21.70 16.26
CA GLU A 429 -0.72 22.86 15.38
C GLU A 429 0.16 22.63 14.13
N ASP A 430 1.09 21.67 14.18
CA ASP A 430 1.96 21.31 13.07
C ASP A 430 1.38 20.18 12.20
N ILE A 431 0.18 19.69 12.54
CA ILE A 431 -0.56 18.69 11.78
C ILE A 431 -1.65 19.39 10.98
N PRO A 432 -1.47 19.57 9.66
CA PRO A 432 -2.43 20.26 8.81
C PRO A 432 -3.71 19.43 8.69
N SER A 433 -4.83 20.13 8.54
CA SER A 433 -6.09 19.53 8.13
C SER A 433 -5.94 18.91 6.74
N SER A 434 -6.67 17.84 6.45
CA SER A 434 -6.56 17.18 5.14
C SER A 434 -6.83 18.10 3.93
N PRO A 435 -7.80 19.05 3.97
CA PRO A 435 -7.98 20.03 2.90
C PRO A 435 -6.80 20.97 2.68
N ASP A 436 -6.00 21.24 3.73
CA ASP A 436 -4.81 22.07 3.61
C ASP A 436 -3.63 21.33 2.94
N ILE A 437 -3.67 20.01 2.81
CA ILE A 437 -2.66 19.22 2.11
C ILE A 437 -3.08 19.06 0.64
N LEU A 438 -2.46 19.84 -0.25
CA LEU A 438 -2.76 19.79 -1.68
C LEU A 438 -2.18 18.52 -2.31
N SER A 439 -3.04 17.55 -2.49
CA SER A 439 -3.37 16.99 -3.80
C SER A 439 -2.62 17.61 -5.03
N ALA A 440 -2.00 16.77 -5.87
CA ALA A 440 -1.36 17.22 -7.12
C ALA A 440 -2.36 17.82 -8.12
N SER A 441 -3.57 17.25 -8.23
CA SER A 441 -4.64 17.79 -9.08
C SER A 441 -5.16 19.13 -8.57
N ASP A 442 -5.34 19.30 -7.25
CA ASP A 442 -5.71 20.59 -6.68
C ASP A 442 -4.61 21.63 -6.83
N LEU A 443 -3.35 21.23 -6.67
CA LEU A 443 -2.20 22.10 -6.93
C LEU A 443 -2.19 22.57 -8.38
N ALA A 444 -2.37 21.66 -9.34
CA ALA A 444 -2.44 22.01 -10.76
C ALA A 444 -3.57 23.02 -11.03
N ARG A 445 -4.77 22.73 -10.53
CA ARG A 445 -5.94 23.61 -10.66
C ARG A 445 -5.69 24.98 -10.04
N GLN A 446 -5.13 25.06 -8.83
CA GLN A 446 -4.83 26.35 -8.18
C GLN A 446 -3.76 27.16 -8.93
N LEU A 447 -2.77 26.51 -9.53
CA LEU A 447 -1.77 27.18 -10.36
C LEU A 447 -2.39 27.76 -11.64
N ASP A 448 -3.30 27.01 -12.27
CA ASP A 448 -4.04 27.45 -13.45
C ASP A 448 -5.01 28.60 -13.14
N GLU A 449 -5.80 28.50 -12.07
CA GLU A 449 -6.73 29.54 -11.61
C GLU A 449 -6.02 30.86 -11.29
N ARG A 450 -4.80 30.79 -10.76
CA ARG A 450 -3.97 31.96 -10.46
C ARG A 450 -3.27 32.55 -11.69
N GLY A 451 -3.37 31.90 -12.86
CA GLY A 451 -2.68 32.32 -14.07
C GLY A 451 -1.17 32.40 -13.90
N VAL A 452 -0.58 31.48 -13.12
CA VAL A 452 0.86 31.50 -12.82
C VAL A 452 1.66 31.31 -14.11
N ALA A 453 2.38 32.36 -14.52
CA ALA A 453 3.32 32.33 -15.62
C ALA A 453 4.52 31.43 -15.31
N GLU A 454 5.34 31.14 -16.32
CA GLU A 454 6.57 30.36 -16.13
C GLU A 454 7.57 31.11 -15.23
N TYR A 455 8.09 30.41 -14.22
CA TYR A 455 9.12 30.90 -13.31
C TYR A 455 10.50 30.80 -13.95
N SER A 456 11.38 31.74 -13.64
CA SER A 456 12.76 31.71 -14.11
C SER A 456 13.58 30.60 -13.45
N VAL A 457 13.33 30.34 -12.16
CA VAL A 457 13.95 29.23 -11.41
C VAL A 457 13.04 28.80 -10.26
N ILE A 458 12.98 27.50 -9.98
CA ILE A 458 12.39 26.96 -8.75
C ILE A 458 13.50 26.30 -7.93
N CYS A 459 13.61 26.68 -6.66
CA CYS A 459 14.56 26.09 -5.73
C CYS A 459 13.81 25.22 -4.71
N ALA A 460 14.13 23.93 -4.71
CA ALA A 460 13.65 22.94 -3.77
C ALA A 460 14.67 22.68 -2.66
N GLY A 461 14.20 22.20 -1.52
CA GLY A 461 15.01 21.86 -0.35
C GLY A 461 15.90 20.62 -0.49
N ASP A 462 16.29 20.09 0.67
CA ASP A 462 17.19 18.93 0.78
C ASP A 462 16.55 17.64 0.22
N ILE A 463 17.32 16.92 -0.60
CA ILE A 463 16.91 15.68 -1.29
C ILE A 463 17.85 14.55 -0.86
N MET A 464 17.27 13.49 -0.29
CA MET A 464 17.97 12.25 0.03
C MET A 464 16.99 11.09 -0.18
N LEU A 465 17.08 10.44 -1.33
CA LEU A 465 16.15 9.38 -1.77
C LEU A 465 16.50 7.98 -1.21
N GLY A 466 17.40 7.93 -0.23
CA GLY A 466 17.84 6.72 0.45
C GLY A 466 17.02 6.39 1.71
N ASP A 467 17.61 5.53 2.54
CA ASP A 467 17.09 5.10 3.84
C ASP A 467 15.60 4.76 3.85
N ARG A 468 14.80 5.50 4.61
CA ARG A 468 13.39 5.15 4.82
C ARG A 468 12.55 5.36 3.56
N THR A 469 12.98 6.24 2.65
CA THR A 469 12.31 6.45 1.35
C THR A 469 12.44 5.24 0.43
N ARG A 470 13.45 4.37 0.62
CA ARG A 470 13.63 3.15 -0.21
C ARG A 470 12.41 2.24 -0.21
N ARG A 471 11.71 2.15 0.93
CA ARG A 471 10.48 1.35 1.05
C ARG A 471 9.39 1.91 0.14
N SER A 472 9.10 3.20 0.24
CA SER A 472 8.03 3.84 -0.54
C SER A 472 8.38 3.84 -2.04
N ILE A 473 9.64 4.06 -2.40
CA ILE A 473 10.12 3.89 -3.79
C ILE A 473 9.94 2.44 -4.29
N GLY A 474 10.28 1.45 -3.47
CA GLY A 474 10.12 0.03 -3.83
C GLY A 474 8.65 -0.37 -4.04
N LEU A 475 7.73 0.25 -3.31
CA LEU A 475 6.29 -0.01 -3.39
C LEU A 475 5.60 0.76 -4.52
N PHE A 476 5.96 2.02 -4.73
CA PHE A 476 5.23 2.96 -5.57
C PHE A 476 6.00 3.43 -6.82
N GLY A 477 7.26 3.02 -6.96
CA GLY A 477 8.14 3.39 -8.08
C GLY A 477 9.04 4.58 -7.78
N GLU A 478 10.04 4.79 -8.65
CA GLU A 478 11.09 5.80 -8.49
C GLU A 478 10.57 7.25 -8.51
N ASP A 479 9.47 7.51 -9.21
CA ASP A 479 8.90 8.85 -9.39
C ASP A 479 8.00 9.28 -8.22
N TYR A 480 7.65 8.33 -7.35
CA TYR A 480 6.71 8.53 -6.26
C TYR A 480 7.02 9.74 -5.38
N PRO A 481 8.28 9.99 -4.94
CA PRO A 481 8.58 11.12 -4.06
C PRO A 481 8.20 12.48 -4.65
N PHE A 482 8.16 12.62 -5.98
CA PHE A 482 7.97 13.92 -6.65
C PHE A 482 6.53 14.16 -7.11
N ALA A 483 5.71 13.11 -7.21
CA ALA A 483 4.40 13.17 -7.85
C ALA A 483 3.46 14.23 -7.24
N GLY A 484 3.55 14.46 -5.92
CA GLY A 484 2.70 15.42 -5.20
C GLY A 484 2.91 16.88 -5.58
N VAL A 485 4.11 17.25 -6.03
CA VAL A 485 4.48 18.63 -6.37
C VAL A 485 4.82 18.84 -7.84
N LEU A 486 4.82 17.75 -8.63
CA LEU A 486 5.19 17.76 -10.04
C LEU A 486 4.50 18.85 -10.89
N PRO A 487 3.21 19.18 -10.68
CA PRO A 487 2.55 20.28 -11.39
C PRO A 487 3.23 21.65 -11.20
N LEU A 488 3.81 21.91 -10.02
CA LEU A 488 4.55 23.14 -9.74
C LEU A 488 5.96 23.08 -10.33
N LEU A 489 6.67 21.96 -10.17
CA LEU A 489 8.04 21.83 -10.70
C LEU A 489 8.09 22.01 -12.22
N ARG A 490 7.01 21.65 -12.94
CA ARG A 490 6.88 21.85 -14.39
C ARG A 490 6.67 23.31 -14.82
N ARG A 491 6.49 24.24 -13.88
CA ARG A 491 6.33 25.69 -14.16
C ARG A 491 7.65 26.43 -14.29
N SER A 492 8.77 25.72 -14.48
CA SER A 492 10.06 26.36 -14.75
C SER A 492 10.93 25.45 -15.61
N ALA A 493 11.67 26.04 -16.54
CA ALA A 493 12.75 25.36 -17.24
C ALA A 493 13.95 25.03 -16.33
N ILE A 494 14.07 25.67 -15.16
CA ILE A 494 15.19 25.47 -14.23
C ILE A 494 14.64 25.12 -12.85
N VAL A 495 14.89 23.90 -12.38
CA VAL A 495 14.56 23.46 -11.02
C VAL A 495 15.83 22.96 -10.34
N CYS A 496 16.23 23.68 -9.29
CA CYS A 496 17.42 23.42 -8.51
C CYS A 496 17.05 22.78 -7.15
N GLY A 497 17.84 21.82 -6.67
CA GLY A 497 17.73 21.29 -5.30
C GLY A 497 19.08 20.92 -4.69
N ASN A 498 19.11 20.65 -3.40
CA ASN A 498 20.32 20.12 -2.73
C ASN A 498 20.27 18.60 -2.69
N LEU A 499 21.14 17.91 -3.45
CA LEU A 499 21.23 16.45 -3.41
C LEU A 499 22.22 16.04 -2.32
N GLU A 500 21.67 15.68 -1.17
CA GLU A 500 22.44 15.39 0.04
C GLU A 500 22.88 13.93 0.12
N GLY A 501 22.11 12.99 -0.46
CA GLY A 501 22.53 11.59 -0.53
C GLY A 501 23.39 11.31 -1.76
N PRO A 502 24.67 10.90 -1.64
CA PRO A 502 25.49 10.55 -2.80
C PRO A 502 24.97 9.27 -3.46
N PHE A 503 25.06 9.23 -4.79
CA PHE A 503 24.77 8.05 -5.58
C PHE A 503 26.01 7.16 -5.67
N ALA A 504 25.88 5.91 -5.24
CA ALA A 504 26.97 4.94 -5.35
C ALA A 504 26.44 3.51 -5.47
N ARG A 505 26.89 2.80 -6.51
CA ARG A 505 26.66 1.38 -6.73
C ARG A 505 27.84 0.54 -6.28
N GLU A 506 29.08 0.94 -6.51
CA GLU A 506 30.27 0.15 -6.12
C GLU A 506 30.93 0.70 -4.85
N ALA A 507 31.10 2.02 -4.76
CA ALA A 507 31.79 2.65 -3.66
C ALA A 507 31.08 2.38 -2.32
N ASP A 508 31.89 1.95 -1.35
CA ASP A 508 31.39 1.61 -0.03
C ASP A 508 31.06 2.84 0.79
N ARG A 509 29.97 2.70 1.55
CA ARG A 509 29.55 3.68 2.52
C ARG A 509 30.56 3.73 3.67
N GLN A 510 31.03 4.91 4.01
CA GLN A 510 31.95 5.13 5.13
C GLN A 510 31.23 4.93 6.48
N ASP A 511 31.95 4.38 7.45
CA ASP A 511 31.41 4.17 8.80
C ASP A 511 31.38 5.48 9.59
N ARG A 512 30.20 6.11 9.66
CA ARG A 512 29.93 7.37 10.37
C ARG A 512 28.50 7.37 10.91
N THR A 513 28.24 8.14 11.96
CA THR A 513 26.95 8.22 12.67
C THR A 513 25.75 8.50 11.75
N TYR A 514 25.96 9.32 10.71
CA TYR A 514 24.99 9.54 9.64
C TYR A 514 25.74 9.48 8.32
N SER A 515 25.53 8.40 7.57
CA SER A 515 26.16 8.18 6.27
C SER A 515 25.15 7.62 5.28
N TYR A 516 25.10 8.20 4.08
CA TYR A 516 24.16 7.85 3.04
C TYR A 516 24.83 7.15 1.85
N ARG A 517 24.07 6.27 1.20
CA ARG A 517 24.40 5.62 -0.06
C ARG A 517 23.13 5.40 -0.85
N VAL A 518 22.94 6.11 -1.94
CA VAL A 518 21.69 6.09 -2.72
C VAL A 518 21.92 5.34 -4.03
N ASP A 519 20.91 4.60 -4.49
CA ASP A 519 20.97 3.87 -5.76
C ASP A 519 21.10 4.87 -6.93
N PRO A 520 22.14 4.78 -7.77
CA PRO A 520 22.35 5.70 -8.89
C PRO A 520 21.20 5.80 -9.90
N ARG A 521 20.35 4.77 -10.00
CA ARG A 521 19.19 4.80 -10.92
C ARG A 521 18.21 5.93 -10.60
N LEU A 522 18.17 6.35 -9.34
CA LEU A 522 17.29 7.43 -8.88
C LEU A 522 17.69 8.81 -9.42
N ALA A 523 18.89 8.96 -10.02
CA ALA A 523 19.25 10.17 -10.75
C ALA A 523 18.27 10.45 -11.91
N HIS A 524 17.76 9.41 -12.60
CA HIS A 524 16.77 9.58 -13.66
C HIS A 524 15.41 10.06 -13.14
N ALA A 525 15.05 9.73 -11.89
CA ALA A 525 13.82 10.21 -11.27
C ALA A 525 13.86 11.72 -11.04
N LEU A 526 15.02 12.28 -10.69
CA LEU A 526 15.23 13.74 -10.60
C LEU A 526 14.91 14.41 -11.94
N LYS A 527 15.49 13.90 -13.04
CA LYS A 527 15.26 14.43 -14.38
C LYS A 527 13.79 14.36 -14.79
N ARG A 528 13.11 13.22 -14.56
CA ARG A 528 11.68 13.05 -14.88
C ARG A 528 10.78 13.97 -14.03
N ALA A 529 11.20 14.29 -12.82
CA ALA A 529 10.55 15.26 -11.94
C ALA A 529 10.83 16.72 -12.31
N ASN A 530 11.57 16.97 -13.40
CA ASN A 530 12.06 18.27 -13.85
C ASN A 530 13.15 18.91 -12.96
N ILE A 531 13.68 18.19 -11.97
CA ILE A 531 14.85 18.61 -11.20
C ILE A 531 16.08 18.39 -12.08
N ASN A 532 16.54 19.48 -12.69
CA ASN A 532 17.58 19.44 -13.71
C ASN A 532 18.88 20.12 -13.28
N VAL A 533 18.92 20.73 -12.10
CA VAL A 533 20.14 21.21 -11.44
C VAL A 533 20.17 20.70 -10.00
N VAL A 534 21.30 20.17 -9.55
CA VAL A 534 21.52 19.87 -8.13
C VAL A 534 22.82 20.47 -7.65
N THR A 535 22.79 21.04 -6.44
CA THR A 535 24.03 21.30 -5.71
C THR A 535 24.46 20.03 -4.98
N LEU A 536 25.77 19.77 -5.04
CA LEU A 536 26.44 18.68 -4.32
C LEU A 536 27.32 19.22 -3.18
N ALA A 537 27.39 20.54 -3.01
CA ALA A 537 28.15 21.18 -1.95
C ALA A 537 27.46 20.97 -0.60
N ASN A 538 27.68 19.82 0.03
CA ASN A 538 27.12 19.50 1.34
C ASN A 538 28.01 18.53 2.14
N ASN A 539 27.64 18.33 3.40
CA ASN A 539 28.39 17.52 4.36
C ASN A 539 28.40 16.01 4.05
N HIS A 540 27.47 15.55 3.21
CA HIS A 540 27.25 14.13 2.90
C HIS A 540 27.87 13.69 1.56
N LEU A 541 28.38 14.62 0.75
CA LEU A 541 29.00 14.36 -0.54
C LEU A 541 30.02 13.20 -0.53
N VAL A 542 30.83 13.11 0.53
CA VAL A 542 31.92 12.12 0.67
C VAL A 542 31.53 10.92 1.53
N ASP A 543 30.24 10.69 1.77
CA ASP A 543 29.77 9.56 2.58
C ASP A 543 30.10 8.20 1.97
N CYS A 544 30.25 8.11 0.66
CA CYS A 544 30.76 6.93 -0.05
C CYS A 544 32.23 7.11 -0.49
N GLY A 545 32.97 7.98 0.22
CA GLY A 545 34.33 8.37 -0.13
C GLY A 545 34.41 9.14 -1.46
N ARG A 546 35.64 9.45 -1.87
CA ARG A 546 35.91 10.20 -3.12
C ARG A 546 35.56 9.41 -4.38
N ALA A 547 35.59 8.07 -4.31
CA ALA A 547 35.08 7.21 -5.38
C ALA A 547 33.56 7.38 -5.55
N GLY A 548 32.81 7.42 -4.46
CA GLY A 548 31.37 7.70 -4.49
C GLY A 548 31.02 9.09 -5.04
N VAL A 549 31.89 10.09 -4.85
CA VAL A 549 31.74 11.41 -5.50
C VAL A 549 31.79 11.28 -7.02
N ILE A 550 32.75 10.50 -7.55
CA ILE A 550 32.86 10.25 -8.99
C ILE A 550 31.66 9.47 -9.52
N GLU A 551 31.21 8.42 -8.82
CA GLU A 551 29.99 7.69 -9.21
C GLU A 551 28.75 8.58 -9.20
N THR A 552 28.67 9.53 -8.26
CA THR A 552 27.59 10.52 -8.23
C THR A 552 27.63 11.41 -9.46
N PHE A 553 28.82 11.87 -9.86
CA PHE A 553 28.99 12.65 -11.09
C PHE A 553 28.55 11.88 -12.33
N GLU A 554 28.96 10.61 -12.45
CA GLU A 554 28.61 9.74 -13.57
C GLU A 554 27.09 9.47 -13.64
N ALA A 555 26.45 9.24 -12.49
CA ALA A 555 25.01 8.99 -12.42
C ALA A 555 24.19 10.21 -12.86
N LEU A 556 24.59 11.41 -12.43
CA LEU A 556 23.92 12.66 -12.76
C LEU A 556 24.13 13.05 -14.23
N ASP A 557 25.34 12.87 -14.74
CA ASP A 557 25.66 13.10 -16.16
C ASP A 557 24.86 12.15 -17.07
N ALA A 558 24.81 10.85 -16.73
CA ALA A 558 24.01 9.87 -17.45
C ALA A 558 22.50 10.17 -17.42
N ALA A 559 22.02 10.80 -16.34
CA ALA A 559 20.63 11.24 -16.23
C ALA A 559 20.34 12.59 -16.90
N GLY A 560 21.36 13.33 -17.34
CA GLY A 560 21.21 14.67 -17.90
C GLY A 560 20.78 15.70 -16.85
N VAL A 561 21.28 15.57 -15.62
CA VAL A 561 21.08 16.50 -14.50
C VAL A 561 22.37 17.28 -14.28
N HIS A 562 22.28 18.60 -14.31
CA HIS A 562 23.44 19.47 -14.11
C HIS A 562 23.85 19.53 -12.63
N MET A 563 25.14 19.72 -12.39
CA MET A 563 25.74 19.73 -11.06
C MET A 563 26.42 21.07 -10.81
N VAL A 564 26.29 21.60 -9.59
CA VAL A 564 27.04 22.76 -9.11
C VAL A 564 27.64 22.49 -7.75
N GLY A 565 28.69 23.23 -7.40
CA GLY A 565 29.30 23.22 -6.07
C GLY A 565 30.06 21.93 -5.73
N ALA A 566 30.34 21.09 -6.72
CA ALA A 566 31.31 20.02 -6.60
C ALA A 566 31.99 19.75 -7.94
N GLY A 567 33.22 19.26 -7.89
CA GLY A 567 34.01 19.02 -9.10
C GLY A 567 35.14 18.04 -8.87
N ARG A 568 35.84 17.69 -9.95
CA ARG A 568 36.95 16.73 -9.93
C ARG A 568 38.22 17.27 -9.26
N ASN A 569 38.30 18.58 -9.10
CA ASN A 569 39.32 19.34 -8.39
C ASN A 569 38.74 20.68 -7.94
N GLU A 570 39.52 21.46 -7.19
CA GLU A 570 39.15 22.75 -6.64
C GLU A 570 38.54 23.70 -7.70
N LEU A 571 39.24 23.94 -8.82
CA LEU A 571 38.75 24.82 -9.88
C LEU A 571 37.41 24.35 -10.47
N ALA A 572 37.31 23.05 -10.76
CA ALA A 572 36.08 22.47 -11.32
C ALA A 572 34.91 22.52 -10.35
N ALA A 573 35.15 22.49 -9.03
CA ALA A 573 34.09 22.55 -8.04
C ALA A 573 33.38 23.91 -8.03
N HIS A 574 34.13 24.97 -8.35
CA HIS A 574 33.67 26.35 -8.43
C HIS A 574 33.06 26.73 -9.79
N HIS A 575 32.93 25.77 -10.73
CA HIS A 575 32.32 26.05 -12.03
C HIS A 575 30.79 26.28 -11.92
N PRO A 576 30.26 27.35 -12.54
CA PRO A 576 28.83 27.58 -12.59
C PRO A 576 28.14 26.72 -13.65
N VAL A 577 26.85 26.47 -13.44
CA VAL A 577 25.94 26.03 -14.51
C VAL A 577 25.22 27.26 -15.05
N ILE A 578 25.14 27.39 -16.37
CA ILE A 578 24.43 28.48 -17.06
C ILE A 578 23.34 27.86 -17.92
N LEU A 579 22.09 28.24 -17.67
CA LEU A 579 20.91 27.74 -18.38
C LEU A 579 20.01 28.89 -18.81
N ASP A 580 19.25 28.66 -19.88
CA ASP A 580 18.26 29.62 -20.36
C ASP A 580 16.93 29.45 -19.61
N ALA A 581 16.38 30.57 -19.13
CA ALA A 581 15.04 30.69 -18.59
C ALA A 581 14.26 31.69 -19.48
N GLY A 582 13.71 31.16 -20.58
CA GLY A 582 13.16 31.99 -21.65
C GLY A 582 14.26 32.88 -22.27
N PRO A 583 14.13 34.23 -22.25
CA PRO A 583 15.13 35.12 -22.81
C PRO A 583 16.32 35.40 -21.87
N LEU A 584 16.29 34.93 -20.62
CA LEU A 584 17.31 35.20 -19.62
C LEU A 584 18.30 34.05 -19.50
N ARG A 585 19.60 34.36 -19.46
CA ARG A 585 20.61 33.43 -18.99
C ARG A 585 20.73 33.50 -17.48
N VAL A 586 20.53 32.36 -16.80
CA VAL A 586 20.64 32.22 -15.35
C VAL A 586 21.88 31.37 -15.03
N GLY A 587 22.80 31.94 -14.27
CA GLY A 587 23.96 31.24 -13.73
C GLY A 587 23.71 30.77 -12.29
N ILE A 588 24.11 29.54 -11.97
CA ILE A 588 23.94 28.94 -10.65
C ILE A 588 25.30 28.49 -10.11
N LEU A 589 25.57 28.83 -8.84
CA LEU A 589 26.76 28.46 -8.08
C LEU A 589 26.36 27.79 -6.76
N GLY A 590 27.16 26.86 -6.27
CA GLY A 590 26.89 26.10 -5.03
C GLY A 590 28.11 26.08 -4.10
N TYR A 591 27.93 26.22 -2.79
CA TYR A 591 29.04 26.27 -1.83
C TYR A 591 28.75 25.55 -0.50
N TYR A 592 29.82 25.05 0.13
CA TYR A 592 29.78 24.43 1.46
C TYR A 592 30.92 24.94 2.34
N TRP A 593 30.60 25.32 3.58
CA TRP A 593 31.55 25.97 4.48
C TRP A 593 32.65 25.06 5.03
N ASN A 594 32.37 23.76 5.15
CA ASN A 594 33.31 22.86 5.81
C ASN A 594 34.27 22.22 4.81
N ARG A 595 35.57 22.45 5.02
CA ARG A 595 36.65 21.92 4.17
C ARG A 595 36.79 20.39 4.18
N ARG A 596 36.10 19.67 5.07
CA ARG A 596 36.15 18.20 5.13
C ARG A 596 35.75 17.54 3.80
N CYS A 597 34.77 18.11 3.10
CA CYS A 597 34.29 17.60 1.82
C CYS A 597 34.92 18.32 0.62
N ALA A 598 35.74 19.36 0.85
CA ALA A 598 36.23 20.23 -0.20
C ALA A 598 37.05 19.47 -1.24
N ALA A 599 36.95 19.91 -2.49
CA ALA A 599 37.89 19.51 -3.53
C ALA A 599 39.27 20.08 -3.21
N THR A 600 40.32 19.36 -3.61
CA THR A 600 41.70 19.86 -3.60
C THR A 600 42.19 19.98 -5.03
N HIS A 601 43.44 20.38 -5.24
CA HIS A 601 44.05 20.41 -6.57
C HIS A 601 43.94 19.07 -7.33
N ASP A 602 43.90 17.94 -6.61
CA ASP A 602 43.96 16.57 -7.13
C ASP A 602 42.81 15.64 -6.68
N LEU A 603 41.93 16.08 -5.77
CA LEU A 603 40.83 15.24 -5.27
C LEU A 603 39.45 15.85 -5.56
N PRO A 604 38.46 15.02 -5.96
CA PRO A 604 37.11 15.48 -6.25
C PRO A 604 36.38 15.87 -4.96
N GLY A 605 35.59 16.94 -4.94
CA GLY A 605 34.91 17.40 -3.72
C GLY A 605 34.07 18.65 -3.93
N SER A 606 33.62 19.23 -2.81
CA SER A 606 32.75 20.42 -2.82
C SER A 606 33.53 21.72 -3.03
N ALA A 607 32.86 22.74 -3.57
CA ALA A 607 33.32 24.12 -3.55
C ALA A 607 33.22 24.71 -2.15
N THR A 608 34.21 25.53 -1.77
CA THR A 608 34.26 26.22 -0.47
C THR A 608 33.61 27.58 -0.55
N ASP A 609 33.14 28.12 0.58
CA ASP A 609 32.51 29.45 0.63
C ASP A 609 33.46 30.56 1.10
N GLU A 610 34.74 30.46 0.74
CA GLU A 610 35.76 31.46 1.07
C GLU A 610 35.53 32.75 0.27
N ALA A 611 35.75 33.90 0.91
CA ALA A 611 35.40 35.21 0.35
C ALA A 611 36.09 35.48 -1.00
N GLU A 612 37.33 35.02 -1.15
CA GLU A 612 38.11 35.12 -2.38
C GLU A 612 37.47 34.32 -3.52
N TRP A 613 37.04 33.08 -3.23
CA TRP A 613 36.33 32.23 -4.19
C TRP A 613 34.99 32.84 -4.59
N LEU A 614 34.16 33.24 -3.62
CA LEU A 614 32.89 33.93 -3.90
C LEU A 614 33.11 35.15 -4.81
N ALA A 615 34.13 35.96 -4.52
CA ALA A 615 34.44 37.16 -5.28
C ALA A 615 34.83 36.85 -6.73
N VAL A 616 35.70 35.86 -6.94
CA VAL A 616 36.13 35.44 -8.28
C VAL A 616 34.96 34.84 -9.07
N ASP A 617 34.22 33.91 -8.46
CA ASP A 617 33.17 33.14 -9.13
C ASP A 617 32.00 34.03 -9.54
N ILE A 618 31.48 34.83 -8.59
CA ILE A 618 30.28 35.66 -8.83
C ILE A 618 30.61 36.82 -9.78
N LYS A 619 31.75 37.50 -9.60
CA LYS A 619 32.13 38.63 -10.48
C LYS A 619 32.42 38.14 -11.90
N SER A 620 33.13 37.03 -12.06
CA SER A 620 33.43 36.50 -13.40
C SER A 620 32.18 35.99 -14.11
N LEU A 621 31.25 35.36 -13.38
CA LEU A 621 29.97 34.90 -13.92
C LEU A 621 29.08 36.07 -14.36
N ARG A 622 29.14 37.20 -13.66
CA ARG A 622 28.27 38.37 -13.91
C ARG A 622 28.29 38.87 -15.34
N TYR A 623 29.42 38.75 -16.03
CA TYR A 623 29.56 39.19 -17.42
C TYR A 623 28.98 38.21 -18.46
N ARG A 624 28.59 37.01 -18.04
CA ARG A 624 28.14 35.91 -18.93
C ARG A 624 26.65 35.63 -18.85
N VAL A 625 25.96 36.14 -17.83
CA VAL A 625 24.57 35.81 -17.51
C VAL A 625 23.75 37.05 -17.17
N ASP A 626 22.44 36.94 -17.25
CA ASP A 626 21.49 37.98 -16.86
C ASP A 626 21.15 37.91 -15.38
N ARG A 627 21.12 36.72 -14.79
CA ARG A 627 20.84 36.53 -13.35
C ARG A 627 21.77 35.50 -12.72
N ILE A 628 22.15 35.73 -11.46
CA ILE A 628 22.97 34.79 -10.67
C ILE A 628 22.16 34.29 -9.47
N VAL A 629 22.10 32.97 -9.29
CA VAL A 629 21.57 32.30 -8.11
C VAL A 629 22.73 31.62 -7.39
N THR A 630 22.89 31.88 -6.10
CA THR A 630 23.89 31.19 -5.28
C THR A 630 23.20 30.31 -4.25
N VAL A 631 23.64 29.06 -4.15
CA VAL A 631 23.10 28.07 -3.23
C VAL A 631 24.16 27.73 -2.19
N PHE A 632 23.79 27.72 -0.92
CA PHE A 632 24.72 27.44 0.17
C PHE A 632 24.18 26.34 1.08
N HIS A 633 25.09 25.56 1.64
CA HIS A 633 24.79 24.56 2.65
C HIS A 633 25.51 24.96 3.94
N TRP A 634 24.79 25.41 4.97
CA TRP A 634 25.39 26.10 6.13
C TRP A 634 24.55 26.00 7.42
N GLY A 635 25.00 26.66 8.48
CA GLY A 635 24.27 26.68 9.74
C GLY A 635 24.31 25.34 10.48
N VAL A 636 23.32 25.13 11.35
CA VAL A 636 23.24 24.00 12.27
C VAL A 636 21.88 23.32 12.14
N PRO A 637 21.81 21.97 12.06
CA PRO A 637 20.55 21.25 11.97
C PRO A 637 19.57 21.65 13.08
N TYR A 638 18.35 21.98 12.68
CA TYR A 638 17.22 22.34 13.55
C TYR A 638 17.39 23.63 14.38
N VAL A 639 18.34 24.50 14.03
CA VAL A 639 18.46 25.86 14.59
C VAL A 639 17.74 26.86 13.68
N ARG A 640 16.82 27.63 14.24
CA ARG A 640 15.94 28.55 13.50
C ARG A 640 16.65 29.83 13.12
N GLU A 641 17.51 30.34 13.99
CA GLU A 641 18.25 31.57 13.79
C GLU A 641 19.46 31.31 12.88
N PRO A 642 19.61 32.02 11.75
CA PRO A 642 20.80 31.90 10.90
C PRO A 642 22.03 32.43 11.63
N HIS A 643 23.16 31.73 11.51
CA HIS A 643 24.41 32.13 12.17
C HIS A 643 24.90 33.47 11.59
N PRO A 644 25.52 34.37 12.39
CA PRO A 644 26.01 35.65 11.88
C PRO A 644 26.96 35.52 10.69
N ASP A 645 27.78 34.47 10.65
CA ASP A 645 28.69 34.21 9.51
C ASP A 645 27.92 33.81 8.24
N ASP A 646 26.83 33.06 8.36
CA ASP A 646 25.97 32.70 7.24
C ASP A 646 25.29 33.95 6.67
N GLN A 647 24.85 34.86 7.55
CA GLN A 647 24.32 36.18 7.17
C GLN A 647 25.36 37.03 6.44
N ALA A 648 26.59 37.11 6.99
CA ALA A 648 27.67 37.87 6.37
C ALA A 648 28.03 37.33 4.97
N LYS A 649 28.10 36.00 4.82
CA LYS A 649 28.37 35.35 3.52
C LYS A 649 27.26 35.55 2.51
N ALA A 650 26.00 35.43 2.92
CA ALA A 650 24.86 35.66 2.04
C ALA A 650 24.80 37.11 1.53
N ARG A 651 25.05 38.08 2.43
CA ARG A 651 25.15 39.51 2.06
C ARG A 651 26.33 39.79 1.15
N LEU A 652 27.50 39.20 1.43
CA LEU A 652 28.67 39.27 0.55
C LEU A 652 28.36 38.75 -0.86
N ALA A 653 27.67 37.61 -0.99
CA ALA A 653 27.26 37.09 -2.29
C ALA A 653 26.38 38.08 -3.07
N VAL A 654 25.44 38.74 -2.39
CA VAL A 654 24.61 39.82 -2.97
C VAL A 654 25.46 41.01 -3.41
N ASP A 655 26.38 41.48 -2.55
CA ASP A 655 27.27 42.61 -2.85
C ASP A 655 28.20 42.32 -4.05
N LEU A 656 28.57 41.05 -4.24
CA LEU A 656 29.36 40.59 -5.37
C LEU A 656 28.53 40.43 -6.66
N GLY A 657 27.20 40.41 -6.58
CA GLY A 657 26.31 40.42 -7.73
C GLY A 657 25.30 39.29 -7.84
N ALA A 658 25.11 38.47 -6.79
CA ALA A 658 24.03 37.50 -6.73
C ALA A 658 22.66 38.19 -6.76
N ASP A 659 21.74 37.66 -7.57
CA ASP A 659 20.37 38.18 -7.68
C ASP A 659 19.39 37.45 -6.74
N LEU A 660 19.74 36.24 -6.28
CA LEU A 660 19.00 35.41 -5.32
C LEU A 660 19.98 34.50 -4.56
N VAL A 661 19.81 34.39 -3.24
CA VAL A 661 20.59 33.47 -2.38
C VAL A 661 19.65 32.46 -1.73
N ILE A 662 19.98 31.16 -1.81
CA ILE A 662 19.22 30.05 -1.21
C ILE A 662 20.12 29.23 -0.29
N GLY A 663 19.69 29.03 0.96
CA GLY A 663 20.37 28.18 1.93
C GLY A 663 19.69 26.83 2.15
N HIS A 664 20.49 25.87 2.60
CA HIS A 664 20.18 24.47 2.91
C HIS A 664 20.91 24.02 4.18
N HIS A 665 20.63 22.81 4.67
CA HIS A 665 21.25 22.11 5.83
C HIS A 665 20.50 22.17 7.17
N PRO A 666 19.89 23.29 7.62
CA PRO A 666 19.15 23.29 8.88
C PRO A 666 18.00 22.28 8.93
N HIS A 667 17.58 21.72 7.78
CA HIS A 667 16.42 20.84 7.58
C HIS A 667 15.07 21.44 7.99
N ILE A 668 15.08 22.74 8.29
CA ILE A 668 13.95 23.54 8.73
C ILE A 668 14.03 24.92 8.06
N ILE A 669 12.90 25.62 7.93
CA ILE A 669 12.80 26.94 7.27
C ILE A 669 13.50 28.05 8.09
N GLN A 670 14.51 28.75 7.59
CA GLN A 670 15.02 29.94 8.30
C GLN A 670 14.36 31.21 7.75
N PRO A 671 14.48 32.37 8.43
CA PRO A 671 14.00 33.64 7.89
C PRO A 671 14.52 33.94 6.48
N PHE A 672 13.80 34.82 5.79
CA PHE A 672 14.31 35.45 4.59
C PHE A 672 14.71 36.90 4.90
N GLU A 673 15.59 37.45 4.07
CA GLU A 673 16.04 38.82 4.17
C GLU A 673 16.01 39.47 2.78
N ILE A 674 15.58 40.73 2.71
CA ILE A 674 15.79 41.58 1.56
C ILE A 674 17.00 42.47 1.83
N TYR A 675 18.12 42.15 1.19
CA TYR A 675 19.37 42.88 1.33
C TYR A 675 19.74 43.54 0.00
N ASN A 676 19.97 44.85 0.00
CA ASN A 676 20.28 45.63 -1.22
C ASN A 676 19.30 45.38 -2.39
N GLY A 677 18.02 45.17 -2.07
CA GLY A 677 16.97 44.89 -3.05
C GLY A 677 17.02 43.47 -3.63
N ARG A 678 17.70 42.53 -2.96
CA ARG A 678 17.83 41.13 -3.36
C ARG A 678 17.33 40.18 -2.26
N PRO A 679 16.56 39.15 -2.63
CA PRO A 679 16.10 38.15 -1.67
C PRO A 679 17.21 37.16 -1.28
N ILE A 680 17.30 36.90 0.01
CA ILE A 680 18.12 35.88 0.65
C ILE A 680 17.18 34.97 1.43
N PHE A 681 17.17 33.67 1.16
CA PHE A 681 16.48 32.67 1.97
C PHE A 681 17.52 31.84 2.72
N TYR A 682 17.63 32.00 4.04
CA TYR A 682 18.71 31.37 4.81
C TYR A 682 18.57 29.84 4.92
N SER A 683 17.36 29.31 4.84
CA SER A 683 17.12 27.88 4.68
C SER A 683 15.72 27.63 4.15
N VAL A 684 15.62 26.84 3.08
CA VAL A 684 14.33 26.36 2.56
C VAL A 684 13.92 25.01 3.15
N GLY A 685 14.77 24.38 3.97
CA GLY A 685 14.49 23.11 4.64
C GLY A 685 14.52 21.89 3.72
N ASN A 686 13.79 20.84 4.12
CA ASN A 686 13.74 19.56 3.41
C ASN A 686 12.74 19.58 2.25
N PHE A 687 13.03 18.77 1.23
CA PHE A 687 12.09 18.41 0.18
C PHE A 687 11.80 16.90 0.23
N ALA A 688 12.36 16.09 -0.67
CA ALA A 688 12.21 14.63 -0.68
C ALA A 688 13.35 13.96 0.10
N PHE A 689 13.18 13.84 1.41
CA PHE A 689 14.25 13.43 2.32
C PHE A 689 13.89 12.19 3.16
N GLY A 690 14.70 11.13 3.09
CA GLY A 690 14.48 9.83 3.75
C GLY A 690 14.62 9.76 5.26
N SER A 691 14.31 10.86 5.96
CA SER A 691 14.25 10.95 7.42
C SER A 691 12.81 11.01 7.92
N GLY A 692 12.58 10.41 9.09
CA GLY A 692 11.32 10.53 9.83
C GLY A 692 11.37 11.61 10.92
N ASN A 693 12.28 12.58 10.84
CA ASN A 693 12.42 13.61 11.88
C ASN A 693 11.20 14.54 11.88
N SER A 694 10.57 14.68 13.03
CA SER A 694 9.36 15.47 13.22
C SER A 694 9.58 16.96 13.20
N LYS A 695 10.81 17.43 13.37
CA LYS A 695 11.16 18.85 13.28
C LYS A 695 11.30 19.33 11.84
N ALA A 696 11.40 18.45 10.86
CA ALA A 696 11.65 18.81 9.46
C ALA A 696 10.55 19.73 8.90
N GLU A 697 10.94 20.75 8.17
CA GLU A 697 10.03 21.68 7.47
C GLU A 697 10.56 21.91 6.06
N GLY A 698 9.75 22.46 5.17
CA GLY A 698 10.18 22.72 3.79
C GLY A 698 9.42 23.84 3.10
N LEU A 699 10.11 24.50 2.16
CA LEU A 699 9.56 25.42 1.18
C LEU A 699 10.00 25.02 -0.24
N LEU A 700 9.17 25.33 -1.22
CA LEU A 700 9.61 25.56 -2.59
C LEU A 700 9.61 27.07 -2.83
N VAL A 701 10.71 27.61 -3.34
CA VAL A 701 10.84 29.03 -3.69
C VAL A 701 10.91 29.16 -5.20
N ALA A 702 9.91 29.78 -5.80
CA ALA A 702 9.77 29.95 -7.24
C ALA A 702 10.00 31.43 -7.61
N ALA A 703 11.15 31.72 -8.24
CA ALA A 703 11.54 33.08 -8.58
C ALA A 703 11.24 33.41 -10.04
N HIS A 704 10.67 34.59 -10.26
CA HIS A 704 10.53 35.23 -11.56
C HIS A 704 11.39 36.50 -11.59
N PHE A 705 12.32 36.55 -12.55
CA PHE A 705 13.22 37.68 -12.72
C PHE A 705 12.68 38.65 -13.77
N GLY A 706 11.90 39.64 -13.33
CA GLY A 706 11.43 40.72 -14.18
C GLY A 706 12.54 41.70 -14.58
N ALA A 707 12.18 42.65 -15.45
CA ALA A 707 13.09 43.71 -15.88
C ALA A 707 13.47 44.66 -14.73
N ARG A 708 12.48 45.02 -13.89
CA ARG A 708 12.61 45.98 -12.79
C ARG A 708 12.40 45.39 -11.40
N GLU A 709 11.89 44.18 -11.32
CA GLU A 709 11.56 43.53 -10.05
C GLU A 709 11.98 42.06 -10.06
N THR A 710 12.28 41.55 -8.87
CA THR A 710 12.37 40.11 -8.61
C THR A 710 11.17 39.73 -7.75
N VAL A 711 10.42 38.72 -8.20
CA VAL A 711 9.27 38.18 -7.46
C VAL A 711 9.57 36.74 -7.08
N CYS A 712 9.41 36.39 -5.81
CA CYS A 712 9.55 35.02 -5.31
C CYS A 712 8.22 34.55 -4.74
N ASP A 713 7.57 33.59 -5.40
CA ASP A 713 6.43 32.88 -4.84
C ASP A 713 6.96 31.74 -3.93
N ILE A 714 6.44 31.69 -2.70
CA ILE A 714 6.86 30.77 -1.64
C ILE A 714 5.73 29.80 -1.37
N TYR A 715 6.01 28.51 -1.59
CA TYR A 715 5.07 27.43 -1.37
C TYR A 715 5.53 26.59 -0.17
N PRO A 716 4.86 26.68 0.99
CA PRO A 716 5.11 25.75 2.08
C PRO A 716 4.80 24.32 1.66
N ILE A 717 5.66 23.39 2.04
CA ILE A 717 5.46 21.96 1.76
C ILE A 717 5.44 21.13 3.04
N TYR A 718 4.57 20.14 3.06
CA TYR A 718 4.45 19.19 4.14
C TYR A 718 5.38 18.02 3.92
N VAL A 719 6.39 17.91 4.81
CA VAL A 719 7.48 16.93 4.74
C VAL A 719 7.56 16.06 6.01
N LYS A 720 6.46 15.99 6.77
CA LYS A 720 6.38 15.14 7.97
C LYS A 720 6.14 13.69 7.54
N ASN A 721 7.20 12.98 7.20
CA ASN A 721 7.12 11.65 6.57
C ASN A 721 6.53 10.52 7.44
N ARG A 722 6.32 10.75 8.75
CA ARG A 722 5.59 9.83 9.62
C ARG A 722 4.06 10.01 9.55
N ASP A 723 3.61 11.09 8.93
CA ASP A 723 2.22 11.22 8.50
C ASP A 723 2.01 10.33 7.26
N PRO A 724 1.11 9.34 7.32
CA PRO A 724 0.84 8.46 6.18
C PRO A 724 0.26 9.20 4.97
N ARG A 725 -0.24 10.43 5.14
CA ARG A 725 -0.68 11.30 4.04
C ARG A 725 0.49 11.86 3.22
N VAL A 726 1.70 11.86 3.78
CA VAL A 726 2.94 12.30 3.11
C VAL A 726 3.74 11.10 2.63
N ASP A 727 4.10 10.19 3.56
CA ASP A 727 4.89 8.96 3.30
C ASP A 727 6.07 9.17 2.32
N TYR A 728 6.93 10.17 2.56
CA TYR A 728 8.07 10.52 1.70
C TYR A 728 7.73 11.10 0.32
N GLN A 729 6.48 11.52 0.10
CA GLN A 729 6.05 12.33 -1.04
C GLN A 729 5.63 13.73 -0.54
N PRO A 730 6.47 14.77 -0.66
CA PRO A 730 6.12 16.13 -0.27
C PRO A 730 4.84 16.62 -0.93
N LYS A 731 4.08 17.45 -0.20
CA LYS A 731 2.80 18.03 -0.65
C LYS A 731 2.80 19.53 -0.40
N VAL A 732 2.32 20.34 -1.34
CA VAL A 732 2.13 21.77 -1.09
C VAL A 732 1.03 21.97 -0.05
N LEU A 733 1.23 22.90 0.88
CA LEU A 733 0.23 23.29 1.86
C LEU A 733 -0.54 24.52 1.38
N GLY A 734 -1.85 24.37 1.28
CA GLY A 734 -2.79 25.45 1.03
C GLY A 734 -3.44 25.98 2.31
N GLY A 735 -4.43 26.86 2.12
CA GLY A 735 -5.40 27.18 3.16
C GLY A 735 -4.77 27.70 4.46
N ALA A 736 -5.24 27.22 5.61
CA ALA A 736 -4.83 27.72 6.91
C ALA A 736 -3.41 27.28 7.28
N ALA A 737 -3.06 26.01 7.01
CA ALA A 737 -1.73 25.49 7.31
C ALA A 737 -0.62 26.24 6.56
N GLY A 738 -0.80 26.46 5.24
CA GLY A 738 0.15 27.23 4.44
C GLY A 738 0.30 28.65 4.97
N ARG A 739 -0.83 29.34 5.24
CA ARG A 739 -0.81 30.70 5.82
C ARG A 739 -0.09 30.76 7.18
N ASN A 740 -0.26 29.75 8.03
CA ASN A 740 0.40 29.72 9.35
C ASN A 740 1.92 29.59 9.22
N ILE A 741 2.42 28.73 8.33
CA ILE A 741 3.85 28.64 8.06
C ILE A 741 4.39 29.97 7.53
N LEU A 742 3.68 30.60 6.59
CA LEU A 742 4.09 31.88 6.01
C LEU A 742 4.04 33.04 7.02
N ARG A 743 3.09 33.04 7.96
CA ARG A 743 3.07 34.00 9.07
C ARG A 743 4.24 33.81 10.02
N ARG A 744 4.61 32.56 10.33
CA ARG A 744 5.83 32.27 11.11
C ARG A 744 7.06 32.76 10.36
N LEU A 745 7.14 32.53 9.04
CA LEU A 745 8.18 33.06 8.17
C LEU A 745 8.25 34.58 8.21
N ALA A 746 7.12 35.28 8.06
CA ALA A 746 7.05 36.73 8.20
C ALA A 746 7.58 37.19 9.56
N ALA A 747 7.10 36.58 10.65
CA ALA A 747 7.46 36.95 12.01
C ALA A 747 8.98 36.83 12.29
N MET A 748 9.63 35.79 11.75
CA MET A 748 11.07 35.60 11.92
C MET A 748 11.93 36.44 10.96
N SER A 749 11.35 37.02 9.90
CA SER A 749 12.07 37.76 8.85
C SER A 749 12.23 39.26 9.12
N GLY A 750 11.81 39.73 10.30
CA GLY A 750 12.02 41.10 10.75
C GLY A 750 11.48 42.15 9.76
N PRO A 751 12.23 43.24 9.46
CA PRO A 751 11.77 44.28 8.53
C PRO A 751 11.45 43.76 7.13
N SER A 752 12.13 42.68 6.69
CA SER A 752 11.92 42.12 5.34
C SER A 752 10.53 41.54 5.16
N ALA A 753 9.81 41.27 6.25
CA ALA A 753 8.43 40.80 6.22
C ALA A 753 7.47 41.76 5.50
N GLU A 754 7.78 43.05 5.41
CA GLU A 754 6.97 44.03 4.68
C GLU A 754 6.85 43.72 3.19
N HIS A 755 7.81 42.98 2.64
CA HIS A 755 7.81 42.55 1.24
C HIS A 755 6.99 41.28 0.99
N LEU A 756 6.51 40.60 2.04
CA LEU A 756 5.79 39.33 1.92
C LEU A 756 4.27 39.53 1.93
N GLU A 757 3.66 39.32 0.78
CA GLU A 757 2.21 39.26 0.61
C GLU A 757 1.70 37.81 0.74
N LEU A 758 0.54 37.62 1.38
CA LEU A 758 -0.03 36.29 1.61
C LEU A 758 -1.33 36.12 0.81
N SER A 759 -1.44 35.04 0.03
CA SER A 759 -2.67 34.72 -0.71
C SER A 759 -2.89 33.20 -0.81
N GLY A 760 -4.06 32.71 -0.38
CA GLY A 760 -4.47 31.31 -0.58
C GLY A 760 -3.60 30.22 0.06
N GLY A 761 -2.62 30.58 0.90
CA GLY A 761 -1.60 29.65 1.44
C GLY A 761 -0.25 29.72 0.72
N THR A 762 -0.11 30.58 -0.29
CA THR A 762 1.14 30.95 -0.96
C THR A 762 1.62 32.32 -0.46
N GLY A 763 2.93 32.48 -0.32
CA GLY A 763 3.57 33.76 -0.03
C GLY A 763 4.14 34.36 -1.31
N ARG A 764 4.16 35.68 -1.43
CA ARG A 764 4.79 36.38 -2.55
C ARG A 764 5.71 37.47 -2.01
N VAL A 765 6.98 37.38 -2.32
CA VAL A 765 7.98 38.40 -2.00
C VAL A 765 8.30 39.18 -3.26
N SER A 766 8.01 40.48 -3.26
CA SER A 766 8.24 41.36 -4.41
C SER A 766 9.26 42.45 -4.06
N VAL A 767 10.32 42.55 -4.86
CA VAL A 767 11.41 43.49 -4.58
C VAL A 767 11.81 44.25 -5.84
N LEU A 768 11.81 45.58 -5.76
CA LEU A 768 12.34 46.45 -6.81
C LEU A 768 13.86 46.30 -6.90
N ARG A 769 14.36 46.02 -8.10
CA ARG A 769 15.80 45.89 -8.34
C ARG A 769 16.44 47.28 -8.29
N ARG A 770 17.41 47.46 -7.40
CA ARG A 770 18.38 48.54 -7.54
C ARG A 770 19.32 48.19 -8.70
N ALA A 771 19.64 49.17 -9.53
CA ALA A 771 20.60 48.97 -10.61
C ALA A 771 21.94 48.53 -10.01
N PHE A 772 22.47 47.42 -10.50
CA PHE A 772 23.84 47.05 -10.19
C PHE A 772 24.73 47.98 -11.02
N GLU A 773 25.38 48.95 -10.39
CA GLU A 773 26.38 49.78 -11.06
C GLU A 773 27.49 48.83 -11.51
N LYS A 774 27.63 48.64 -12.83
CA LYS A 774 28.79 47.95 -13.40
C LYS A 774 30.00 48.84 -13.16
N THR A 775 30.60 48.77 -11.99
CA THR A 775 31.92 49.34 -11.76
C THR A 775 32.92 48.48 -12.53
N ALA A 776 33.41 49.04 -13.64
CA ALA A 776 34.55 48.49 -14.35
C ALA A 776 35.80 48.74 -13.50
N THR A 777 36.29 47.71 -12.83
CA THR A 777 37.66 47.67 -12.28
C THR A 777 38.24 46.30 -12.52
#